data_AF-A0A0B5BEU1-F1
#
_entry.id   AF-A0A0B5BEU1-F1
#
_cell.length_a   1.000
_cell.length_b   1.000
_cell.length_c   1.000
_cell.angle_alpha   90.00
_cell.angle_beta   90.00
_cell.angle_gamma   90.00
#
_symmetry.space_group_name_H-M   'P 1'
#
loop_
_entity.id
_entity.type
_entity.pdbx_description
1 polymer ?
#
loop_
_entity_poly.entity_id
_entity_poly.type
_entity_poly.pdbx_seq_one_letter_code
_entity_poly.pdbx_strand_id
1 'polypeptide(L)'
;MKCDAFGRARIISVLALAVLACLAPMSAQAIQCYQCHGTAATSDYRPVDATYRNLTTGGFLGSHRTHMATGATPTTCTPCHGGRVSTYTTSHRNGFINLTSNIKGSPAKGVYSKGTSFAQSATPTLGTCSSVNCHFESATPAWSTTPFAAPADCNKCHGAAPADGGHPAASGAGKKHGDYYGLTTSSCIKCHPDHTAEATPFAHATSAGKRGLLVQFTTAPNGGAGAYGGTVSYPNYLPSQSPPRNGSCRGLYCHSNGNRSFAPYTSNTTATWGGSLTCTGCHGGNAASGSVIATGKHRNHIDPSLNVSLGTGNGLGCVQCHAKTVSNDTTIGTRTNHVNKFKDYSGAMAYGPSHYDTTAKQCTNIYCHSNGNPGALVFVSMTSSKLWTGNATLGCNGCHGRSNPNTGAPDYANGGIGSTTANNHAKHVAMLGIADSTGCYVCHRKTVAASTANRMRNYSTLHMSGAPNVAFNSTRAGVSATWTSGTATCTNVTCHSNGRGTYQSPQWGQSDNCGFCHPIASLGGAHAKHLDLTKTPVFYTFTANRSSGDDTTGKYYFGCSNCHPLTNSNHTSGTIVLDFRPTTTGISTLKAKNSATITAFGPVGTANGGTSGTSGSSVVCAGVYCHSNGYASNMVYASTPNWYGGSFTDRCASCHGNSPNSTIAGSPAHYNTNFLGTGVAYGHFVGIHYSDIFNGAAGEMTAGTGASNSHGNSSYSTTINCNICHNLTVTSPRNDSNVVCKTCHYSGNTIGALVGNNAAIANKANHVSGQVNVAFSAVAVLSKAQVRSGAVNGAPYNTVWTRQTGYKVSGADDLAQNALNTTTMWNSGTKTCSNVACHNGQSVKWTDTGGVTTCASCHTDM
;
A
#
# COMPACT_ATOMS: atom_id res chain seq x y z
N MET A 1 -26.62 -28.84 -118.99
CA MET A 1 -27.72 -27.86 -119.11
C MET A 1 -28.94 -28.63 -119.60
N LYS A 2 -29.74 -29.15 -118.65
CA LYS A 2 -30.76 -30.22 -118.81
C LYS A 2 -31.82 -29.99 -117.71
N CYS A 3 -33.13 -29.93 -117.99
CA CYS A 3 -34.07 -31.03 -118.31
C CYS A 3 -34.10 -32.10 -117.19
N ASP A 4 -35.21 -32.73 -116.79
CA ASP A 4 -36.66 -32.55 -116.93
C ASP A 4 -37.28 -33.72 -116.12
N ALA A 5 -38.41 -33.47 -115.48
CA ALA A 5 -39.66 -34.28 -115.45
C ALA A 5 -39.78 -35.76 -114.98
N PHE A 6 -41.00 -36.03 -114.45
CA PHE A 6 -41.75 -37.29 -114.24
C PHE A 6 -41.27 -38.29 -113.15
N GLY A 7 -42.11 -38.93 -112.33
CA GLY A 7 -43.58 -39.02 -112.23
C GLY A 7 -44.03 -40.45 -111.87
N ARG A 8 -45.02 -40.57 -110.97
CA ARG A 8 -45.97 -41.72 -110.76
C ARG A 8 -45.40 -43.03 -110.17
N ALA A 9 -46.14 -43.91 -109.49
CA ALA A 9 -47.45 -43.93 -108.81
C ALA A 9 -47.51 -45.28 -108.03
N ARG A 10 -48.45 -45.38 -107.08
CA ARG A 10 -48.80 -46.58 -106.28
C ARG A 10 -49.24 -47.78 -107.14
N ILE A 11 -49.17 -49.02 -106.58
CA ILE A 11 -50.23 -50.06 -106.48
C ILE A 11 -49.70 -51.53 -106.62
N ILE A 12 -50.10 -52.38 -105.64
CA ILE A 12 -50.16 -53.88 -105.56
C ILE A 12 -48.82 -54.65 -105.44
N SER A 13 -48.40 -55.21 -104.30
CA SER A 13 -48.98 -56.21 -103.37
C SER A 13 -48.81 -57.68 -103.82
N VAL A 14 -48.00 -58.41 -103.03
CA VAL A 14 -47.94 -59.88 -102.87
C VAL A 14 -47.49 -60.71 -104.09
N LEU A 15 -46.24 -61.18 -104.07
CA LEU A 15 -45.72 -62.49 -104.54
C LEU A 15 -44.23 -62.36 -104.95
N ALA A 16 -43.31 -62.40 -103.99
CA ALA A 16 -41.90 -62.70 -104.25
C ALA A 16 -41.23 -63.33 -103.01
N LEU A 17 -42.00 -64.13 -102.26
CA LEU A 17 -41.60 -64.83 -101.05
C LEU A 17 -41.24 -66.28 -101.40
N ALA A 18 -40.15 -66.55 -102.12
CA ALA A 18 -39.73 -67.94 -102.37
C ALA A 18 -38.27 -68.23 -102.80
N VAL A 19 -37.36 -67.26 -103.02
CA VAL A 19 -36.00 -67.58 -103.52
C VAL A 19 -34.89 -66.73 -102.89
N LEU A 20 -34.85 -66.63 -101.55
CA LEU A 20 -33.71 -66.04 -100.84
C LEU A 20 -33.37 -66.79 -99.54
N ALA A 21 -33.34 -68.12 -99.62
CA ALA A 21 -32.91 -69.00 -98.54
C ALA A 21 -31.77 -69.90 -99.03
N CYS A 22 -30.51 -69.44 -98.92
CA CYS A 22 -29.31 -70.30 -98.87
C CYS A 22 -27.96 -69.56 -98.67
N LEU A 23 -27.88 -68.49 -97.88
CA LEU A 23 -26.59 -67.97 -97.37
C LEU A 23 -26.73 -67.64 -95.88
N ALA A 24 -26.51 -68.63 -95.03
CA ALA A 24 -26.22 -68.36 -93.63
C ALA A 24 -24.88 -67.63 -93.53
N PRO A 25 -24.77 -66.44 -92.91
CA PRO A 25 -23.48 -65.93 -92.51
C PRO A 25 -22.95 -66.86 -91.41
N MET A 26 -21.81 -67.49 -91.64
CA MET A 26 -21.04 -68.11 -90.59
C MET A 26 -20.81 -67.05 -89.50
N SER A 27 -21.40 -67.25 -88.33
CA SER A 27 -21.13 -66.42 -87.16
C SER A 27 -19.68 -66.65 -86.74
N ALA A 28 -18.77 -65.80 -87.20
CA ALA A 28 -17.44 -65.69 -86.60
C ALA A 28 -17.62 -65.08 -85.20
N GLN A 29 -17.88 -65.92 -84.20
CA GLN A 29 -17.93 -65.47 -82.81
C GLN A 29 -16.52 -65.00 -82.42
N ALA A 30 -16.33 -63.68 -82.34
CA ALA A 30 -15.04 -63.09 -81.99
C ALA A 30 -14.62 -63.58 -80.60
N ILE A 31 -13.43 -64.18 -80.51
CA ILE A 31 -12.86 -64.65 -79.25
C ILE A 31 -12.80 -63.48 -78.26
N GLN A 32 -13.44 -63.64 -77.11
CA GLN A 32 -13.47 -62.65 -76.05
C GLN A 32 -12.33 -62.87 -75.06
N CYS A 33 -11.82 -61.79 -74.48
CA CYS A 33 -10.68 -61.87 -73.56
C CYS A 33 -10.96 -62.78 -72.33
N TYR A 34 -12.21 -62.86 -71.84
CA TYR A 34 -12.57 -63.76 -70.74
C TYR A 34 -12.41 -65.24 -71.07
N GLN A 35 -12.44 -65.61 -72.35
CA GLN A 35 -12.30 -67.01 -72.78
C GLN A 35 -10.85 -67.51 -72.67
N CYS A 36 -9.87 -66.61 -72.58
CA CYS A 36 -8.46 -66.96 -72.43
C CYS A 36 -7.84 -66.48 -71.11
N HIS A 37 -8.33 -65.37 -70.56
CA HIS A 37 -7.75 -64.71 -69.39
C HIS A 37 -8.62 -64.83 -68.14
N GLY A 38 -9.92 -65.07 -68.28
CA GLY A 38 -10.90 -64.75 -67.24
C GLY A 38 -11.74 -65.94 -66.80
N THR A 39 -13.06 -65.77 -66.74
CA THR A 39 -14.01 -66.85 -66.47
C THR A 39 -15.16 -66.77 -67.47
N ALA A 40 -15.22 -67.76 -68.38
CA ALA A 40 -16.22 -67.79 -69.43
C ALA A 40 -17.67 -67.81 -68.92
N ALA A 41 -17.93 -68.55 -67.83
CA ALA A 41 -19.27 -68.70 -67.26
C ALA A 41 -19.90 -67.37 -66.80
N THR A 42 -19.09 -66.41 -66.37
CA THR A 42 -19.54 -65.12 -65.84
C THR A 42 -19.20 -63.95 -66.76
N SER A 43 -18.62 -64.21 -67.93
CA SER A 43 -18.02 -63.20 -68.81
C SER A 43 -17.04 -62.26 -68.08
N ASP A 44 -16.40 -62.74 -67.01
CA ASP A 44 -15.46 -61.95 -66.22
C ASP A 44 -14.11 -61.97 -66.92
N TYR A 45 -13.66 -60.81 -67.39
CA TYR A 45 -12.38 -60.67 -68.08
C TYR A 45 -11.16 -60.80 -67.18
N ARG A 46 -11.35 -60.69 -65.85
CA ARG A 46 -10.25 -60.65 -64.89
C ARG A 46 -9.71 -62.06 -64.63
N PRO A 47 -8.39 -62.27 -64.79
CA PRO A 47 -7.74 -63.47 -64.26
C PRO A 47 -8.07 -63.68 -62.79
N VAL A 48 -8.07 -64.95 -62.37
CA VAL A 48 -8.41 -65.31 -60.99
C VAL A 48 -7.30 -64.90 -60.03
N ASP A 49 -7.68 -64.62 -58.79
CA ASP A 49 -6.73 -64.41 -57.71
C ASP A 49 -6.43 -65.77 -57.08
N ALA A 50 -5.48 -66.48 -57.68
CA ALA A 50 -5.08 -67.81 -57.26
C ALA A 50 -3.56 -67.99 -57.38
N THR A 51 -3.01 -68.85 -56.53
CA THR A 51 -1.59 -69.24 -56.53
C THR A 51 -1.24 -70.20 -57.68
N TYR A 52 -2.17 -70.44 -58.60
CA TYR A 52 -2.01 -71.33 -59.74
C TYR A 52 -2.82 -70.82 -60.94
N ARG A 53 -2.46 -71.27 -62.15
CA ARG A 53 -3.30 -71.04 -63.34
C ARG A 53 -4.53 -71.92 -63.26
N ASN A 54 -5.71 -71.31 -63.20
CA ASN A 54 -6.95 -72.06 -63.10
C ASN A 54 -7.31 -72.65 -64.48
N LEU A 55 -7.08 -73.96 -64.62
CA LEU A 55 -7.28 -74.71 -65.87
C LEU A 55 -8.75 -74.70 -66.34
N THR A 56 -9.70 -74.66 -65.41
CA THR A 56 -11.15 -74.70 -65.69
C THR A 56 -11.67 -73.38 -66.23
N THR A 57 -11.13 -72.26 -65.76
CA THR A 57 -11.58 -70.92 -66.17
C THR A 57 -10.69 -70.29 -67.23
N GLY A 58 -9.44 -70.77 -67.37
CA GLY A 58 -8.41 -70.16 -68.19
C GLY A 58 -7.61 -69.06 -67.46
N GLY A 59 -8.04 -68.68 -66.25
CA GLY A 59 -7.47 -67.58 -65.48
C GLY A 59 -5.99 -67.77 -65.14
N PHE A 60 -5.17 -66.77 -65.47
CA PHE A 60 -3.76 -66.72 -65.10
C PHE A 60 -3.56 -66.48 -63.59
N LEU A 61 -2.47 -67.04 -63.06
CA LEU A 61 -1.97 -66.72 -61.71
C LEU A 61 -1.75 -65.20 -61.62
N GLY A 62 -2.20 -64.58 -60.52
CA GLY A 62 -2.15 -63.14 -60.36
C GLY A 62 -3.03 -62.61 -59.22
N SER A 63 -3.18 -61.29 -59.18
CA SER A 63 -4.04 -60.57 -58.23
C SER A 63 -4.97 -59.58 -58.96
N HIS A 64 -5.49 -59.97 -60.13
CA HIS A 64 -6.26 -59.09 -61.01
C HIS A 64 -7.62 -58.72 -60.43
N ARG A 65 -8.31 -59.63 -59.73
CA ARG A 65 -9.60 -59.33 -59.09
C ARG A 65 -9.44 -58.43 -57.87
N THR A 66 -8.28 -58.49 -57.22
CA THR A 66 -7.89 -57.55 -56.15
C THR A 66 -7.66 -56.14 -56.69
N HIS A 67 -7.11 -55.99 -57.91
CA HIS A 67 -6.80 -54.68 -58.50
C HIS A 67 -7.91 -54.10 -59.38
N MET A 68 -8.96 -54.86 -59.66
CA MET A 68 -10.02 -54.49 -60.59
C MET A 68 -11.39 -54.89 -60.05
N ALA A 69 -12.34 -53.96 -60.02
CA ALA A 69 -13.73 -54.24 -59.61
C ALA A 69 -14.43 -55.21 -60.59
N THR A 70 -15.57 -55.77 -60.17
CA THR A 70 -16.45 -56.56 -61.04
C THR A 70 -16.94 -55.70 -62.22
N GLY A 71 -17.05 -56.30 -63.41
CA GLY A 71 -17.43 -55.58 -64.64
C GLY A 71 -16.27 -54.91 -65.40
N ALA A 72 -15.02 -55.37 -65.19
CA ALA A 72 -13.87 -54.90 -65.95
C ALA A 72 -14.07 -55.08 -67.47
N THR A 73 -13.62 -54.09 -68.24
CA THR A 73 -13.64 -54.11 -69.71
C THR A 73 -12.21 -54.20 -70.25
N PRO A 74 -11.99 -54.48 -71.55
CA PRO A 74 -10.64 -54.50 -72.13
C PRO A 74 -9.82 -53.23 -71.85
N THR A 75 -10.47 -52.06 -71.81
CA THR A 75 -9.79 -50.79 -71.49
C THR A 75 -9.30 -50.72 -70.04
N THR A 76 -9.90 -51.48 -69.11
CA THR A 76 -9.45 -51.56 -67.70
C THR A 76 -8.05 -52.18 -67.58
N CYS A 77 -7.57 -52.94 -68.57
CA CYS A 77 -6.24 -53.57 -68.58
C CYS A 77 -5.12 -52.60 -69.05
N THR A 78 -5.49 -51.51 -69.74
CA THR A 78 -4.58 -50.52 -70.34
C THR A 78 -3.56 -49.92 -69.36
N PRO A 79 -3.90 -49.59 -68.09
CA PRO A 79 -2.94 -49.01 -67.16
C PRO A 79 -1.70 -49.86 -66.92
N CYS A 80 -1.82 -51.19 -67.02
CA CYS A 80 -0.71 -52.12 -66.83
C CYS A 80 -0.14 -52.62 -68.16
N HIS A 81 -1.01 -52.93 -69.13
CA HIS A 81 -0.61 -53.60 -70.38
C HIS A 81 -0.45 -52.68 -71.59
N GLY A 82 -0.78 -51.38 -71.45
CA GLY A 82 -0.76 -50.40 -72.55
C GLY A 82 -1.94 -50.55 -73.51
N GLY A 83 -2.01 -49.71 -74.54
CA GLY A 83 -3.17 -49.64 -75.46
C GLY A 83 -3.39 -50.88 -76.34
N ARG A 84 -2.44 -51.83 -76.39
CA ARG A 84 -2.56 -53.03 -77.22
C ARG A 84 -3.67 -53.99 -76.77
N VAL A 85 -4.12 -53.88 -75.52
CA VAL A 85 -5.14 -54.76 -74.93
C VAL A 85 -6.58 -54.28 -75.13
N SER A 86 -6.79 -53.06 -75.63
CA SER A 86 -8.15 -52.52 -75.84
C SER A 86 -8.87 -53.14 -77.04
N THR A 87 -8.15 -53.88 -77.89
CA THR A 87 -8.69 -54.57 -79.08
C THR A 87 -8.00 -55.92 -79.24
N TYR A 88 -8.77 -57.00 -79.39
CA TYR A 88 -8.21 -58.32 -79.70
C TYR A 88 -7.76 -58.37 -81.16
N THR A 89 -6.50 -58.72 -81.38
CA THR A 89 -6.00 -59.17 -82.69
C THR A 89 -5.34 -60.54 -82.51
N THR A 90 -5.28 -61.36 -83.55
CA THR A 90 -4.63 -62.68 -83.49
C THR A 90 -3.15 -62.59 -83.08
N SER A 91 -2.49 -61.47 -83.39
CA SER A 91 -1.12 -61.15 -82.97
C SER A 91 -0.92 -61.05 -81.43
N HIS A 92 -2.01 -60.95 -80.67
CA HIS A 92 -2.01 -60.94 -79.20
C HIS A 92 -1.57 -62.28 -78.58
N ARG A 93 -1.75 -63.41 -79.30
CA ARG A 93 -1.38 -64.75 -78.83
C ARG A 93 0.07 -65.11 -79.19
N ASN A 94 1.02 -64.24 -78.87
CA ASN A 94 2.44 -64.43 -79.22
C ASN A 94 3.28 -65.08 -78.11
N GLY A 95 2.66 -65.53 -77.01
CA GLY A 95 3.35 -66.17 -75.90
C GLY A 95 4.07 -65.21 -74.95
N PHE A 96 3.90 -63.89 -75.09
CA PHE A 96 4.48 -62.88 -74.22
C PHE A 96 3.40 -62.07 -73.49
N ILE A 97 3.65 -61.77 -72.22
CA ILE A 97 2.89 -60.79 -71.46
C ILE A 97 3.57 -59.43 -71.63
N ASN A 98 2.85 -58.47 -72.20
CA ASN A 98 3.36 -57.14 -72.45
C ASN A 98 2.81 -56.15 -71.41
N LEU A 99 3.70 -55.34 -70.84
CA LEU A 99 3.39 -54.26 -69.91
C LEU A 99 3.79 -52.92 -70.51
N THR A 100 3.14 -51.84 -70.08
CA THR A 100 3.55 -50.48 -70.44
C THR A 100 4.91 -50.13 -69.82
N SER A 101 5.69 -49.28 -70.51
CA SER A 101 6.99 -48.79 -70.04
C SER A 101 6.90 -47.84 -68.84
N ASN A 102 5.72 -47.31 -68.56
CA ASN A 102 5.38 -46.60 -67.32
C ASN A 102 3.95 -46.97 -66.89
N ILE A 103 3.84 -47.81 -65.86
CA ILE A 103 2.56 -48.30 -65.33
C ILE A 103 1.70 -47.11 -64.89
N LYS A 104 0.49 -47.00 -65.44
CA LYS A 104 -0.49 -45.92 -65.22
C LYS A 104 0.07 -44.50 -65.35
N GLY A 105 1.09 -44.28 -66.19
CA GLY A 105 1.70 -42.96 -66.34
C GLY A 105 2.15 -42.38 -65.00
N SER A 106 2.78 -43.20 -64.15
CA SER A 106 3.21 -42.78 -62.82
C SER A 106 4.20 -41.60 -62.92
N PRO A 107 4.04 -40.54 -62.10
CA PRO A 107 4.95 -39.38 -62.17
C PRO A 107 6.39 -39.76 -61.81
N ALA A 108 6.61 -40.52 -60.73
CA ALA A 108 7.79 -41.37 -60.63
C ALA A 108 7.61 -42.55 -61.59
N LYS A 109 8.57 -42.76 -62.50
CA LYS A 109 8.45 -43.80 -63.54
C LYS A 109 8.32 -45.19 -62.90
N GLY A 110 7.10 -45.73 -62.95
CA GLY A 110 6.76 -47.03 -62.39
C GLY A 110 7.01 -48.14 -63.40
N VAL A 111 8.02 -48.98 -63.16
CA VAL A 111 8.37 -50.13 -64.00
C VAL A 111 8.10 -51.46 -63.28
N TYR A 112 7.73 -52.49 -64.05
CA TYR A 112 7.66 -53.87 -63.58
C TYR A 112 9.02 -54.54 -63.68
N SER A 113 9.41 -55.32 -62.67
CA SER A 113 10.77 -55.86 -62.54
C SER A 113 11.18 -56.86 -63.62
N LYS A 114 10.23 -57.40 -64.39
CA LYS A 114 10.50 -58.26 -65.56
C LYS A 114 10.61 -57.50 -66.88
N GLY A 115 10.52 -56.17 -66.86
CA GLY A 115 10.53 -55.33 -68.07
C GLY A 115 9.14 -55.21 -68.73
N THR A 116 9.12 -54.70 -69.96
CA THR A 116 7.88 -54.41 -70.71
C THR A 116 7.35 -55.61 -71.49
N SER A 117 8.10 -56.70 -71.58
CA SER A 117 7.68 -57.94 -72.24
C SER A 117 8.42 -59.13 -71.62
N PHE A 118 7.70 -60.18 -71.28
CA PHE A 118 8.27 -61.41 -70.73
C PHE A 118 7.45 -62.64 -71.14
N ALA A 119 8.11 -63.79 -71.23
CA ALA A 119 7.48 -65.02 -71.69
C ALA A 119 6.39 -65.49 -70.71
N GLN A 120 5.28 -65.95 -71.28
CA GLN A 120 4.19 -66.58 -70.56
C GLN A 120 4.57 -68.04 -70.22
N SER A 121 4.38 -68.45 -68.96
CA SER A 121 4.63 -69.81 -68.48
C SER A 121 3.47 -70.30 -67.62
N ALA A 122 3.32 -71.62 -67.50
CA ALA A 122 2.37 -72.26 -66.59
C ALA A 122 2.78 -72.10 -65.09
N THR A 123 4.07 -71.90 -64.83
CA THR A 123 4.65 -71.66 -63.49
C THR A 123 5.46 -70.34 -63.47
N PRO A 124 4.83 -69.20 -63.77
CA PRO A 124 5.58 -67.95 -63.96
C PRO A 124 6.07 -67.40 -62.62
N THR A 125 7.37 -67.07 -62.51
CA THR A 125 7.89 -66.27 -61.40
C THR A 125 7.51 -64.81 -61.64
N LEU A 126 6.53 -64.30 -60.90
CA LEU A 126 6.08 -62.93 -61.03
C LEU A 126 7.00 -61.93 -60.32
N GLY A 127 7.01 -60.70 -60.84
CA GLY A 127 7.83 -59.59 -60.37
C GLY A 127 7.08 -58.58 -59.50
N THR A 128 7.78 -57.50 -59.17
CA THR A 128 7.32 -56.35 -58.38
C THR A 128 7.21 -55.11 -59.27
N CYS A 129 6.42 -54.13 -58.87
CA CYS A 129 6.47 -52.78 -59.44
C CYS A 129 7.36 -51.88 -58.59
N SER A 130 8.12 -50.98 -59.21
CA SER A 130 9.14 -50.14 -58.55
C SER A 130 8.57 -48.91 -57.82
N SER A 131 7.98 -47.94 -58.54
CA SER A 131 7.52 -46.65 -57.98
C SER A 131 6.15 -46.23 -58.53
N VAL A 132 5.22 -47.18 -58.58
CA VAL A 132 3.90 -46.94 -59.19
C VAL A 132 3.01 -46.04 -58.35
N ASN A 133 2.31 -45.12 -59.00
CA ASN A 133 1.45 -44.13 -58.34
C ASN A 133 0.25 -44.73 -57.60
N CYS A 134 -0.14 -45.97 -57.91
CA CYS A 134 -1.18 -46.72 -57.18
C CYS A 134 -0.71 -47.16 -55.78
N HIS A 135 0.59 -47.34 -55.58
CA HIS A 135 1.19 -47.77 -54.32
C HIS A 135 2.10 -46.68 -53.75
N PHE A 136 1.68 -45.41 -53.87
CA PHE A 136 2.38 -44.25 -53.33
C PHE A 136 3.87 -44.21 -53.67
N GLU A 137 4.20 -44.56 -54.92
CA GLU A 137 5.56 -44.51 -55.45
C GLU A 137 6.57 -45.38 -54.67
N SER A 138 6.07 -46.44 -54.03
CA SER A 138 6.84 -47.43 -53.31
C SER A 138 6.91 -48.76 -54.07
N ALA A 139 7.94 -49.57 -53.74
CA ALA A 139 8.08 -50.90 -54.29
C ALA A 139 6.93 -51.79 -53.82
N THR A 140 6.25 -52.46 -54.76
CA THR A 140 5.12 -53.34 -54.43
C THR A 140 5.61 -54.72 -53.99
N PRO A 141 4.78 -55.49 -53.27
CA PRO A 141 4.95 -56.93 -53.18
C PRO A 141 5.02 -57.58 -54.57
N ALA A 142 5.54 -58.80 -54.63
CA ALA A 142 5.51 -59.58 -55.86
C ALA A 142 4.05 -59.83 -56.26
N TRP A 143 3.75 -59.73 -57.56
CA TRP A 143 2.39 -59.97 -58.04
C TRP A 143 1.96 -61.41 -57.71
N SER A 144 0.69 -61.64 -57.36
CA SER A 144 0.15 -62.92 -56.87
C SER A 144 0.54 -63.32 -55.43
N THR A 145 1.15 -62.43 -54.62
CA THR A 145 1.26 -62.68 -53.17
C THR A 145 -0.04 -62.39 -52.44
N THR A 146 -0.11 -62.75 -51.15
CA THR A 146 -1.25 -62.48 -50.27
C THR A 146 -1.66 -61.00 -50.32
N PRO A 147 -2.95 -60.68 -50.55
CA PRO A 147 -3.46 -59.32 -50.49
C PRO A 147 -3.27 -58.70 -49.10
N PHE A 148 -3.12 -57.38 -49.03
CA PHE A 148 -3.10 -56.65 -47.77
C PHE A 148 -4.43 -56.79 -47.03
N ALA A 149 -4.37 -57.04 -45.72
CA ALA A 149 -5.52 -57.19 -44.86
C ALA A 149 -5.64 -56.02 -43.87
N ALA A 150 -6.85 -55.48 -43.71
CA ALA A 150 -7.14 -54.51 -42.68
C ALA A 150 -7.52 -55.23 -41.37
N PRO A 151 -7.07 -54.77 -40.19
CA PRO A 151 -6.23 -53.58 -39.96
C PRO A 151 -4.70 -53.84 -40.00
N ALA A 152 -4.27 -55.11 -40.17
CA ALA A 152 -2.88 -55.53 -39.96
C ALA A 152 -1.85 -54.86 -40.89
N ASP A 153 -2.23 -54.59 -42.14
CA ASP A 153 -1.32 -54.10 -43.18
C ASP A 153 -1.46 -52.60 -43.49
N CYS A 154 -2.19 -51.84 -42.66
CA CYS A 154 -2.28 -50.38 -42.82
C CYS A 154 -0.90 -49.70 -42.77
N ASN A 155 0.04 -50.27 -42.01
CA ASN A 155 1.41 -49.79 -41.89
C ASN A 155 2.22 -49.87 -43.20
N LYS A 156 1.79 -50.70 -44.17
CA LYS A 156 2.41 -50.78 -45.50
C LYS A 156 2.26 -49.48 -46.30
N CYS A 157 1.30 -48.63 -45.92
CA CYS A 157 1.09 -47.30 -46.50
C CYS A 157 1.24 -46.14 -45.48
N HIS A 158 0.73 -46.29 -44.25
CA HIS A 158 0.57 -45.17 -43.30
C HIS A 158 1.77 -44.90 -42.37
N GLY A 159 2.86 -45.67 -42.44
CA GLY A 159 4.08 -45.40 -41.68
C GLY A 159 4.93 -44.22 -42.20
N ALA A 160 4.59 -43.68 -43.37
CA ALA A 160 5.35 -42.66 -44.08
C ALA A 160 4.66 -41.28 -44.01
N ALA A 161 4.68 -40.62 -42.85
CA ALA A 161 4.46 -39.19 -42.85
C ALA A 161 5.50 -38.55 -43.79
N PRO A 162 5.14 -37.54 -44.61
CA PRO A 162 6.14 -36.81 -45.37
C PRO A 162 7.26 -36.35 -44.42
N ALA A 163 8.52 -36.58 -44.79
CA ALA A 163 9.68 -36.09 -44.04
C ALA A 163 9.86 -34.57 -44.21
N ASP A 164 8.76 -33.82 -44.16
CA ASP A 164 8.66 -32.38 -44.38
C ASP A 164 8.84 -31.58 -43.07
N GLY A 165 8.86 -32.27 -41.92
CA GLY A 165 8.92 -31.65 -40.60
C GLY A 165 7.67 -30.83 -40.23
N GLY A 166 6.61 -30.85 -41.04
CA GLY A 166 5.33 -30.15 -40.83
C GLY A 166 4.23 -31.04 -40.27
N HIS A 167 4.31 -32.34 -40.48
CA HIS A 167 3.47 -33.36 -39.82
C HIS A 167 3.90 -33.62 -38.38
N PRO A 168 3.08 -34.28 -37.52
CA PRO A 168 3.50 -34.66 -36.18
C PRO A 168 4.89 -35.29 -36.16
N ALA A 169 5.86 -34.58 -35.59
CA ALA A 169 7.28 -34.91 -35.66
C ALA A 169 7.98 -34.62 -34.33
N ALA A 170 9.16 -35.20 -34.10
CA ALA A 170 9.93 -34.94 -32.87
C ALA A 170 10.62 -33.54 -32.87
N SER A 171 10.76 -32.93 -34.05
CA SER A 171 11.41 -31.63 -34.26
C SER A 171 10.75 -30.87 -35.42
N GLY A 172 11.15 -29.62 -35.65
CA GLY A 172 10.59 -28.78 -36.71
C GLY A 172 9.21 -28.20 -36.40
N ALA A 173 8.52 -27.70 -37.42
CA ALA A 173 7.22 -27.03 -37.29
C ALA A 173 6.11 -27.95 -36.74
N GLY A 174 6.18 -29.23 -37.09
CA GLY A 174 5.28 -30.29 -36.66
C GLY A 174 5.50 -30.75 -35.21
N LYS A 175 6.56 -30.30 -34.54
CA LYS A 175 6.86 -30.68 -33.16
C LYS A 175 5.70 -30.44 -32.20
N LYS A 176 5.00 -29.30 -32.34
CA LYS A 176 3.86 -28.99 -31.46
C LYS A 176 2.72 -30.00 -31.61
N HIS A 177 2.46 -30.48 -32.82
CA HIS A 177 1.46 -31.53 -33.05
C HIS A 177 1.97 -32.88 -32.55
N GLY A 178 3.24 -33.21 -32.76
CA GLY A 178 3.88 -34.43 -32.26
C GLY A 178 3.89 -34.53 -30.73
N ASP A 179 4.23 -33.43 -30.05
CA ASP A 179 4.23 -33.33 -28.58
C ASP A 179 2.82 -33.52 -27.99
N TYR A 180 1.76 -33.08 -28.70
CA TYR A 180 0.39 -33.10 -28.20
C TYR A 180 -0.39 -34.36 -28.57
N TYR A 181 -0.28 -34.81 -29.82
CA TYR A 181 -1.02 -35.96 -30.35
C TYR A 181 -0.19 -37.25 -30.41
N GLY A 182 1.11 -37.17 -30.15
CA GLY A 182 2.05 -38.27 -30.32
C GLY A 182 2.60 -38.36 -31.76
N LEU A 183 3.50 -39.32 -31.96
CA LEU A 183 4.22 -39.53 -33.22
C LEU A 183 3.78 -40.78 -33.99
N THR A 184 2.78 -41.50 -33.47
CA THR A 184 2.25 -42.71 -34.11
C THR A 184 1.18 -42.35 -35.14
N THR A 185 0.76 -43.33 -35.93
CA THR A 185 -0.30 -43.18 -36.95
C THR A 185 -1.64 -42.71 -36.38
N SER A 186 -1.89 -42.88 -35.07
CA SER A 186 -3.09 -42.37 -34.41
C SER A 186 -3.11 -40.83 -34.26
N SER A 187 -1.99 -40.16 -34.50
CA SER A 187 -1.94 -38.69 -34.59
C SER A 187 -2.50 -38.18 -35.93
N CYS A 188 -2.43 -38.99 -37.00
CA CYS A 188 -2.87 -38.62 -38.34
C CYS A 188 -4.40 -38.47 -38.41
N ILE A 189 -5.14 -39.36 -37.73
CA ILE A 189 -6.61 -39.33 -37.69
C ILE A 189 -7.18 -38.06 -37.01
N LYS A 190 -6.32 -37.27 -36.37
CA LYS A 190 -6.68 -35.96 -35.79
C LYS A 190 -6.89 -34.89 -36.87
N CYS A 191 -6.29 -35.11 -38.04
CA CYS A 191 -6.34 -34.22 -39.20
C CYS A 191 -6.84 -34.91 -40.47
N HIS A 192 -6.91 -36.24 -40.50
CA HIS A 192 -7.34 -37.04 -41.66
C HIS A 192 -8.47 -38.00 -41.28
N PRO A 193 -9.30 -38.45 -42.24
CA PRO A 193 -10.26 -39.51 -42.00
C PRO A 193 -9.62 -40.82 -41.54
N ASP A 194 -10.30 -41.49 -40.61
CA ASP A 194 -10.00 -42.87 -40.26
C ASP A 194 -10.78 -43.79 -41.19
N HIS A 195 -10.05 -44.50 -42.06
CA HIS A 195 -10.63 -45.40 -43.06
C HIS A 195 -10.78 -46.85 -42.55
N THR A 196 -10.39 -47.15 -41.30
CA THR A 196 -10.39 -48.52 -40.76
C THR A 196 -11.79 -49.12 -40.60
N ALA A 197 -12.81 -48.28 -40.40
CA ALA A 197 -14.20 -48.69 -40.21
C ALA A 197 -15.03 -48.69 -41.51
N GLU A 198 -14.43 -48.38 -42.66
CA GLU A 198 -15.14 -48.39 -43.94
C GLU A 198 -15.43 -49.83 -44.41
N ALA A 199 -16.53 -50.04 -45.13
CA ALA A 199 -16.87 -51.36 -45.70
C ALA A 199 -15.79 -51.91 -46.65
N THR A 200 -15.00 -51.02 -47.26
CA THR A 200 -13.84 -51.36 -48.08
C THR A 200 -12.63 -50.52 -47.64
N PRO A 201 -11.92 -50.91 -46.56
CA PRO A 201 -10.92 -50.05 -45.94
C PRO A 201 -9.80 -49.58 -46.87
N PHE A 202 -9.42 -50.37 -47.89
CA PHE A 202 -8.40 -50.01 -48.88
C PHE A 202 -8.93 -49.23 -50.08
N ALA A 203 -10.23 -48.94 -50.17
CA ALA A 203 -10.79 -48.19 -51.30
C ALA A 203 -10.10 -46.83 -51.49
N HIS A 204 -9.68 -46.20 -50.39
CA HIS A 204 -8.93 -44.94 -50.42
C HIS A 204 -7.54 -45.02 -51.02
N ALA A 205 -6.88 -46.17 -50.88
CA ALA A 205 -5.62 -46.47 -51.55
C ALA A 205 -5.85 -46.85 -53.04
N THR A 206 -6.84 -47.68 -53.34
CA THR A 206 -7.10 -48.15 -54.74
C THR A 206 -7.69 -47.08 -55.65
N SER A 207 -8.14 -45.96 -55.08
CA SER A 207 -8.54 -44.77 -55.81
C SER A 207 -7.42 -43.73 -55.97
N ALA A 208 -6.17 -44.07 -55.64
CA ALA A 208 -5.00 -43.22 -55.88
C ALA A 208 -4.96 -42.78 -57.36
N GLY A 209 -5.27 -41.52 -57.61
CA GLY A 209 -5.55 -41.04 -58.97
C GLY A 209 -6.82 -40.22 -59.14
N LYS A 210 -7.82 -40.46 -58.29
CA LYS A 210 -9.20 -39.97 -58.49
C LYS A 210 -9.74 -39.13 -57.34
N ARG A 211 -9.02 -39.03 -56.22
CA ARG A 211 -9.43 -38.27 -55.02
C ARG A 211 -8.27 -37.46 -54.46
N GLY A 212 -8.56 -36.29 -53.89
CA GLY A 212 -7.59 -35.51 -53.12
C GLY A 212 -7.41 -36.06 -51.70
N LEU A 213 -6.37 -35.59 -51.01
CA LEU A 213 -6.24 -35.79 -49.55
C LEU A 213 -7.37 -35.06 -48.82
N LEU A 214 -7.91 -35.69 -47.78
CA LEU A 214 -8.95 -35.08 -46.96
C LEU A 214 -8.34 -34.59 -45.65
N VAL A 215 -8.47 -33.30 -45.36
CA VAL A 215 -8.04 -32.69 -44.10
C VAL A 215 -9.28 -32.26 -43.32
N GLN A 216 -9.49 -32.83 -42.14
CA GLN A 216 -10.63 -32.60 -41.27
C GLN A 216 -10.21 -32.43 -39.81
N PHE A 217 -10.93 -31.60 -39.05
CA PHE A 217 -10.56 -31.24 -37.68
C PHE A 217 -11.64 -31.71 -36.67
N THR A 218 -12.07 -32.96 -36.80
CA THR A 218 -13.17 -33.54 -36.01
C THR A 218 -12.80 -33.81 -34.55
N THR A 219 -11.50 -33.99 -34.25
CA THR A 219 -11.07 -34.30 -32.89
C THR A 219 -11.11 -33.07 -31.97
N ALA A 220 -11.46 -33.29 -30.70
CA ALA A 220 -11.33 -32.29 -29.64
C ALA A 220 -9.88 -31.76 -29.54
N PRO A 221 -9.66 -30.46 -29.24
CA PRO A 221 -10.67 -29.47 -28.85
C PRO A 221 -11.36 -28.73 -30.02
N ASN A 222 -11.00 -29.03 -31.28
CA ASN A 222 -11.57 -28.37 -32.47
C ASN A 222 -13.02 -28.82 -32.73
N GLY A 223 -13.32 -30.12 -32.57
CA GLY A 223 -14.70 -30.64 -32.57
C GLY A 223 -15.45 -30.42 -33.88
N GLY A 224 -14.76 -30.49 -35.01
CA GLY A 224 -15.32 -30.29 -36.35
C GLY A 224 -15.22 -28.86 -36.89
N ALA A 225 -14.75 -27.90 -36.08
CA ALA A 225 -14.56 -26.52 -36.53
C ALA A 225 -13.27 -26.34 -37.34
N GLY A 226 -13.31 -25.43 -38.32
CA GLY A 226 -12.16 -24.95 -39.07
C GLY A 226 -11.99 -25.56 -40.45
N ALA A 227 -11.04 -25.03 -41.21
CA ALA A 227 -10.77 -25.44 -42.59
C ALA A 227 -9.28 -25.32 -42.94
N TYR A 228 -8.85 -26.16 -43.89
CA TYR A 228 -7.53 -26.14 -44.49
C TYR A 228 -7.64 -25.57 -45.92
N GLY A 229 -6.81 -24.58 -46.24
CA GLY A 229 -6.85 -23.84 -47.51
C GLY A 229 -5.73 -24.17 -48.50
N GLY A 230 -5.10 -25.36 -48.42
CA GLY A 230 -4.01 -25.77 -49.32
C GLY A 230 -4.44 -26.74 -50.43
N THR A 231 -3.55 -26.97 -51.41
CA THR A 231 -3.80 -27.90 -52.52
C THR A 231 -3.71 -29.35 -52.04
N VAL A 232 -4.84 -30.05 -52.08
CA VAL A 232 -4.95 -31.47 -51.69
C VAL A 232 -5.22 -32.41 -52.88
N SER A 233 -5.32 -31.87 -54.10
CA SER A 233 -5.69 -32.64 -55.29
C SER A 233 -4.59 -33.59 -55.77
N TYR A 234 -4.98 -34.77 -56.27
CA TYR A 234 -4.07 -35.66 -57.01
C TYR A 234 -3.68 -35.05 -58.37
N PRO A 235 -2.45 -35.30 -58.91
CA PRO A 235 -1.34 -36.08 -58.35
C PRO A 235 -0.46 -35.30 -57.36
N ASN A 236 -0.82 -34.06 -57.05
CA ASN A 236 0.10 -33.12 -56.43
C ASN A 236 0.62 -33.57 -55.07
N TYR A 237 -0.06 -34.47 -54.35
CA TYR A 237 0.39 -34.96 -53.04
C TYR A 237 1.41 -36.12 -53.06
N LEU A 238 1.73 -36.69 -54.23
CA LEU A 238 2.68 -37.81 -54.35
C LEU A 238 4.12 -37.39 -53.98
N PRO A 239 4.97 -38.31 -53.45
CA PRO A 239 6.35 -38.01 -53.07
C PRO A 239 7.19 -37.33 -54.16
N SER A 240 7.16 -37.83 -55.39
CA SER A 240 7.91 -37.32 -56.55
C SER A 240 7.51 -35.91 -56.97
N GLN A 241 6.28 -35.50 -56.64
CA GLN A 241 5.77 -34.18 -56.99
C GLN A 241 6.28 -33.10 -56.05
N SER A 242 6.79 -33.49 -54.86
CA SER A 242 7.41 -32.60 -53.86
C SER A 242 6.73 -31.21 -53.76
N PRO A 243 5.39 -31.13 -53.67
CA PRO A 243 4.72 -29.84 -53.68
C PRO A 243 5.10 -29.06 -52.41
N PRO A 244 5.11 -27.71 -52.46
CA PRO A 244 5.01 -26.92 -51.26
C PRO A 244 3.76 -27.32 -50.49
N ARG A 245 3.90 -27.82 -49.27
CA ARG A 245 2.79 -28.25 -48.41
C ARG A 245 2.29 -27.09 -47.54
N ASN A 246 2.18 -25.90 -48.12
CA ASN A 246 1.90 -24.62 -47.46
C ASN A 246 0.41 -24.25 -47.55
N GLY A 247 -0.42 -24.81 -46.67
CA GLY A 247 -1.83 -24.42 -46.55
C GLY A 247 -2.10 -23.51 -45.36
N SER A 248 -3.16 -22.71 -45.42
CA SER A 248 -3.64 -21.93 -44.27
C SER A 248 -4.65 -22.73 -43.43
N CYS A 249 -4.49 -22.70 -42.12
CA CYS A 249 -5.42 -23.29 -41.16
C CYS A 249 -6.26 -22.18 -40.50
N ARG A 250 -7.58 -22.18 -40.71
CA ARG A 250 -8.48 -21.11 -40.25
C ARG A 250 -9.64 -21.66 -39.42
N GLY A 251 -10.14 -20.87 -38.48
CA GLY A 251 -11.33 -21.20 -37.69
C GLY A 251 -11.15 -22.37 -36.71
N LEU A 252 -9.90 -22.66 -36.31
CA LEU A 252 -9.55 -23.72 -35.36
C LEU A 252 -9.41 -23.16 -33.95
N TYR A 253 -9.77 -23.96 -32.93
CA TYR A 253 -9.57 -23.57 -31.54
C TYR A 253 -8.06 -23.53 -31.18
N CYS A 254 -7.29 -24.57 -31.55
CA CYS A 254 -5.86 -24.65 -31.23
C CYS A 254 -5.03 -23.49 -31.81
N HIS A 255 -5.49 -22.87 -32.89
CA HIS A 255 -4.83 -21.73 -33.55
C HIS A 255 -5.59 -20.42 -33.33
N SER A 256 -6.44 -20.34 -32.30
CA SER A 256 -7.23 -19.16 -31.97
C SER A 256 -6.57 -18.29 -30.90
N ASN A 257 -7.19 -17.14 -30.62
CA ASN A 257 -6.88 -16.30 -29.47
C ASN A 257 -7.39 -16.86 -28.13
N GLY A 258 -8.02 -18.04 -28.11
CA GLY A 258 -8.53 -18.69 -26.89
C GLY A 258 -9.64 -17.89 -26.19
N ASN A 259 -10.21 -16.87 -26.83
CA ASN A 259 -11.17 -15.96 -26.17
C ASN A 259 -12.63 -16.46 -26.23
N ARG A 260 -12.88 -17.59 -26.91
CA ARG A 260 -14.21 -18.20 -27.07
C ARG A 260 -14.14 -19.70 -26.81
N SER A 261 -15.18 -20.24 -26.18
CA SER A 261 -15.35 -21.69 -25.96
C SER A 261 -16.04 -22.41 -27.13
N PHE A 262 -16.65 -21.65 -28.05
CA PHE A 262 -17.40 -22.14 -29.20
C PHE A 262 -16.99 -21.43 -30.51
N ALA A 263 -17.20 -22.12 -31.64
CA ALA A 263 -16.92 -21.61 -32.98
C ALA A 263 -17.89 -20.47 -33.38
N PRO A 264 -17.53 -19.56 -34.31
CA PRO A 264 -16.26 -19.50 -35.05
C PRO A 264 -15.11 -18.96 -34.20
N TYR A 265 -13.98 -19.65 -34.26
CA TYR A 265 -12.77 -19.25 -33.55
C TYR A 265 -11.98 -18.23 -34.38
N THR A 266 -11.43 -17.22 -33.71
CA THR A 266 -10.67 -16.12 -34.33
C THR A 266 -9.22 -16.16 -33.88
N SER A 267 -8.30 -15.73 -34.74
CA SER A 267 -6.87 -15.67 -34.47
C SER A 267 -6.34 -14.29 -34.88
N ASN A 268 -5.28 -13.82 -34.20
CA ASN A 268 -4.64 -12.56 -34.58
C ASN A 268 -3.85 -12.71 -35.89
N THR A 269 -3.28 -13.89 -36.12
CA THR A 269 -2.58 -14.27 -37.33
C THR A 269 -3.12 -15.59 -37.84
N THR A 270 -3.31 -15.72 -39.15
CA THR A 270 -3.72 -16.99 -39.75
C THR A 270 -2.54 -17.96 -39.69
N ALA A 271 -2.77 -19.14 -39.10
CA ALA A 271 -1.73 -20.16 -39.03
C ALA A 271 -1.47 -20.77 -40.40
N THR A 272 -0.21 -20.96 -40.75
CA THR A 272 0.23 -21.63 -41.97
C THR A 272 0.84 -22.99 -41.62
N TRP A 273 0.55 -24.00 -42.44
CA TRP A 273 1.12 -25.33 -42.30
C TRP A 273 2.62 -25.28 -42.53
N GLY A 274 3.39 -25.95 -41.66
CA GLY A 274 4.85 -25.84 -41.65
C GLY A 274 5.38 -24.50 -41.11
N GLY A 275 4.52 -23.55 -40.75
CA GLY A 275 4.90 -22.27 -40.14
C GLY A 275 5.10 -22.37 -38.63
N SER A 276 5.59 -21.28 -38.03
CA SER A 276 5.69 -21.11 -36.58
C SER A 276 4.81 -19.97 -36.11
N LEU A 277 4.08 -20.18 -35.01
CA LEU A 277 3.35 -19.15 -34.29
C LEU A 277 3.92 -18.98 -32.88
N THR A 278 4.10 -17.74 -32.48
CA THR A 278 4.36 -17.32 -31.09
C THR A 278 3.06 -16.87 -30.43
N CYS A 279 3.10 -16.52 -29.14
CA CYS A 279 1.95 -16.03 -28.39
C CYS A 279 1.26 -14.84 -29.09
N THR A 280 2.06 -13.93 -29.68
CA THR A 280 1.55 -12.72 -30.35
C THR A 280 0.65 -13.03 -31.54
N GLY A 281 0.97 -14.10 -32.30
CA GLY A 281 0.18 -14.55 -33.42
C GLY A 281 -1.20 -15.12 -33.03
N CYS A 282 -1.39 -15.51 -31.77
CA CYS A 282 -2.67 -16.03 -31.28
C CYS A 282 -3.46 -14.98 -30.51
N HIS A 283 -2.96 -14.52 -29.36
CA HIS A 283 -3.71 -13.69 -28.40
C HIS A 283 -2.93 -12.48 -27.88
N GLY A 284 -1.79 -12.15 -28.48
CA GLY A 284 -0.87 -11.11 -28.00
C GLY A 284 0.16 -11.65 -26.99
N GLY A 285 1.19 -10.84 -26.71
CA GLY A 285 2.30 -11.17 -25.81
C GLY A 285 2.44 -10.20 -24.65
N ASN A 286 3.59 -10.24 -23.98
CA ASN A 286 3.95 -9.31 -22.90
C ASN A 286 4.18 -7.87 -23.43
N ALA A 287 4.50 -6.93 -22.55
CA ALA A 287 4.68 -5.52 -22.90
C ALA A 287 5.77 -5.26 -23.95
N ALA A 288 6.82 -6.10 -23.99
CA ALA A 288 7.92 -5.96 -24.95
C ALA A 288 7.61 -6.53 -26.34
N SER A 289 6.47 -7.22 -26.51
CA SER A 289 6.21 -8.05 -27.69
C SER A 289 5.77 -7.28 -28.96
N GLY A 290 5.58 -5.97 -28.89
CA GLY A 290 5.04 -5.13 -29.98
C GLY A 290 3.54 -5.33 -30.27
N SER A 291 2.99 -6.52 -29.97
CA SER A 291 1.57 -6.85 -30.01
C SER A 291 1.11 -7.32 -28.63
N VAL A 292 1.04 -6.38 -27.68
CA VAL A 292 0.69 -6.63 -26.27
C VAL A 292 -0.74 -7.16 -26.15
N ILE A 293 -0.96 -8.17 -25.31
CA ILE A 293 -2.32 -8.67 -25.03
C ILE A 293 -3.21 -7.57 -24.44
N ALA A 294 -4.35 -7.31 -25.08
CA ALA A 294 -5.24 -6.20 -24.77
C ALA A 294 -6.59 -6.61 -24.16
N THR A 295 -6.81 -7.89 -23.89
CA THR A 295 -8.08 -8.37 -23.34
C THR A 295 -8.25 -7.94 -21.88
N GLY A 296 -9.39 -7.36 -21.52
CA GLY A 296 -9.66 -6.91 -20.14
C GLY A 296 -8.57 -6.00 -19.57
N LYS A 297 -8.14 -6.24 -18.32
CA LYS A 297 -7.11 -5.47 -17.62
C LYS A 297 -5.66 -5.94 -17.83
N HIS A 298 -5.36 -6.78 -18.82
CA HIS A 298 -3.97 -7.23 -19.03
C HIS A 298 -2.99 -6.06 -19.16
N ARG A 299 -3.27 -5.08 -20.02
CA ARG A 299 -2.40 -3.90 -20.20
C ARG A 299 -2.15 -3.13 -18.91
N ASN A 300 -3.14 -3.04 -18.02
CA ASN A 300 -2.98 -2.39 -16.72
C ASN A 300 -1.99 -3.13 -15.79
N HIS A 301 -1.83 -4.45 -15.94
CA HIS A 301 -0.97 -5.24 -15.07
C HIS A 301 0.41 -5.49 -15.67
N ILE A 302 0.50 -5.61 -16.99
CA ILE A 302 1.73 -6.07 -17.66
C ILE A 302 2.47 -4.96 -18.38
N ASP A 303 1.81 -3.83 -18.68
CA ASP A 303 2.35 -2.78 -19.57
C ASP A 303 2.53 -1.44 -18.85
N PRO A 304 3.75 -1.19 -18.30
CA PRO A 304 4.10 0.08 -17.67
C PRO A 304 4.06 1.29 -18.61
N SER A 305 4.03 1.11 -19.94
CA SER A 305 3.93 2.24 -20.88
C SER A 305 2.54 2.88 -20.86
N LEU A 306 1.52 2.13 -20.48
CA LEU A 306 0.14 2.61 -20.34
C LEU A 306 -0.26 2.81 -18.89
N ASN A 307 0.13 1.87 -18.03
CA ASN A 307 -0.02 2.02 -16.59
C ASN A 307 1.25 2.59 -16.00
N VAL A 308 1.43 3.90 -16.18
CA VAL A 308 2.59 4.63 -15.68
C VAL A 308 2.78 4.49 -14.16
N SER A 309 1.71 4.20 -13.41
CA SER A 309 1.79 3.97 -11.96
C SER A 309 2.64 2.77 -11.57
N LEU A 310 2.78 1.77 -12.44
CA LEU A 310 3.69 0.64 -12.19
C LEU A 310 5.15 1.08 -12.22
N GLY A 311 5.51 2.13 -12.97
CA GLY A 311 6.90 2.46 -13.24
C GLY A 311 7.55 1.50 -14.23
N THR A 312 8.49 2.00 -15.03
CA THR A 312 9.16 1.22 -16.08
C THR A 312 9.80 -0.04 -15.50
N GLY A 313 9.62 -1.19 -16.17
CA GLY A 313 10.23 -2.46 -15.77
C GLY A 313 9.50 -3.25 -14.68
N ASN A 314 8.35 -2.76 -14.20
CA ASN A 314 7.58 -3.41 -13.13
C ASN A 314 6.31 -4.12 -13.62
N GLY A 315 6.17 -4.34 -14.93
CA GLY A 315 5.05 -5.08 -15.49
C GLY A 315 5.05 -6.53 -14.99
N LEU A 316 3.88 -7.04 -14.62
CA LEU A 316 3.73 -8.44 -14.21
C LEU A 316 3.91 -9.35 -15.43
N GLY A 317 4.68 -10.42 -15.25
CA GLY A 317 4.77 -11.49 -16.23
C GLY A 317 3.54 -12.39 -16.22
N CYS A 318 3.44 -13.25 -17.23
CA CYS A 318 2.33 -14.17 -17.40
C CYS A 318 2.29 -15.23 -16.29
N VAL A 319 3.45 -15.70 -15.82
CA VAL A 319 3.57 -16.75 -14.80
C VAL A 319 3.02 -16.30 -13.43
N GLN A 320 2.99 -15.00 -13.15
CA GLN A 320 2.43 -14.43 -11.93
C GLN A 320 0.92 -14.68 -11.81
N CYS A 321 0.23 -14.91 -12.92
CA CYS A 321 -1.20 -15.22 -12.95
C CYS A 321 -1.50 -16.61 -13.51
N HIS A 322 -0.68 -17.14 -14.43
CA HIS A 322 -0.96 -18.36 -15.20
C HIS A 322 0.09 -19.46 -15.01
N ALA A 323 0.64 -19.60 -13.80
CA ALA A 323 1.76 -20.50 -13.47
C ALA A 323 1.55 -21.99 -13.84
N LYS A 324 0.31 -22.49 -13.87
CA LYS A 324 0.02 -23.87 -14.31
C LYS A 324 0.05 -24.04 -15.83
N THR A 325 -0.06 -22.95 -16.59
CA THR A 325 -0.10 -22.96 -18.06
C THR A 325 1.26 -22.58 -18.65
N VAL A 326 1.92 -21.55 -18.09
CA VAL A 326 3.19 -21.00 -18.60
C VAL A 326 4.29 -21.07 -17.55
N SER A 327 5.52 -21.30 -17.99
CA SER A 327 6.71 -21.25 -17.13
C SER A 327 7.39 -19.87 -17.14
N ASN A 328 7.14 -19.07 -18.16
CA ASN A 328 7.56 -17.67 -18.30
C ASN A 328 6.66 -16.97 -19.34
N ASP A 329 6.98 -15.73 -19.71
CA ASP A 329 6.17 -14.92 -20.65
C ASP A 329 6.05 -15.45 -22.08
N THR A 330 6.94 -16.37 -22.47
CA THR A 330 7.07 -16.85 -23.86
C THR A 330 6.96 -18.37 -23.99
N THR A 331 6.92 -19.09 -22.87
CA THR A 331 6.99 -20.55 -22.85
C THR A 331 5.77 -21.15 -22.18
N ILE A 332 5.06 -22.01 -22.93
CA ILE A 332 3.98 -22.85 -22.41
C ILE A 332 4.61 -24.01 -21.65
N GLY A 333 4.36 -24.09 -20.34
CA GLY A 333 4.85 -25.17 -19.49
C GLY A 333 4.05 -26.46 -19.70
N THR A 334 2.71 -26.34 -19.68
CA THR A 334 1.80 -27.48 -19.82
C THR A 334 0.83 -27.26 -20.97
N ARG A 335 1.08 -27.89 -22.12
CA ARG A 335 0.28 -27.70 -23.35
C ARG A 335 -1.18 -28.08 -23.17
N THR A 336 -1.48 -29.15 -22.44
CA THR A 336 -2.86 -29.56 -22.14
C THR A 336 -3.65 -28.46 -21.44
N ASN A 337 -3.03 -27.73 -20.50
CA ASN A 337 -3.67 -26.61 -19.82
C ASN A 337 -3.85 -25.38 -20.73
N HIS A 338 -3.00 -25.21 -21.75
CA HIS A 338 -3.12 -24.08 -22.67
C HIS A 338 -4.31 -24.23 -23.64
N VAL A 339 -4.67 -25.46 -24.01
CA VAL A 339 -5.72 -25.76 -25.01
C VAL A 339 -6.98 -26.42 -24.44
N ASN A 340 -7.18 -26.38 -23.11
CA ASN A 340 -8.35 -26.98 -22.44
C ASN A 340 -9.62 -26.10 -22.41
N LYS A 341 -9.62 -24.94 -23.09
CA LYS A 341 -10.69 -23.91 -23.07
C LYS A 341 -10.88 -23.18 -21.73
N PHE A 342 -10.03 -23.45 -20.74
CA PHE A 342 -10.07 -22.80 -19.45
C PHE A 342 -8.92 -21.80 -19.31
N LYS A 343 -9.19 -20.66 -18.68
CA LYS A 343 -8.19 -19.63 -18.39
C LYS A 343 -7.70 -19.82 -16.97
N ASP A 344 -6.68 -20.66 -16.79
CA ASP A 344 -6.14 -21.04 -15.49
C ASP A 344 -5.49 -19.87 -14.74
N TYR A 345 -6.20 -19.28 -13.78
CA TYR A 345 -5.61 -18.36 -12.81
C TYR A 345 -4.98 -19.18 -11.67
N SER A 346 -3.66 -19.15 -11.52
CA SER A 346 -2.92 -20.15 -10.74
C SER A 346 -1.59 -19.69 -10.13
N GLY A 347 -1.24 -18.41 -10.23
CA GLY A 347 0.01 -17.91 -9.66
C GLY A 347 0.02 -17.87 -8.12
N ALA A 348 1.21 -17.92 -7.52
CA ALA A 348 1.37 -17.89 -6.06
C ALA A 348 0.88 -16.58 -5.43
N MET A 349 1.16 -15.42 -6.06
CA MET A 349 0.67 -14.11 -5.61
C MET A 349 -0.83 -13.89 -5.87
N ALA A 350 -1.42 -14.77 -6.68
CA ALA A 350 -2.83 -14.83 -7.00
C ALA A 350 -3.62 -15.69 -6.00
N TYR A 351 -2.96 -16.35 -5.04
CA TYR A 351 -3.54 -17.29 -4.07
C TYR A 351 -4.33 -18.45 -4.68
N GLY A 352 -4.14 -18.71 -5.97
CA GLY A 352 -4.75 -19.84 -6.69
C GLY A 352 -6.09 -19.54 -7.38
N PRO A 353 -6.72 -20.56 -8.00
CA PRO A 353 -7.85 -20.38 -8.90
C PRO A 353 -9.16 -19.98 -8.23
N SER A 354 -9.34 -20.26 -6.93
CA SER A 354 -10.55 -19.92 -6.16
C SER A 354 -10.78 -18.42 -5.99
N HIS A 355 -9.77 -17.60 -6.30
CA HIS A 355 -9.78 -16.16 -6.08
C HIS A 355 -10.12 -15.33 -7.32
N TYR A 356 -10.43 -16.01 -8.43
CA TYR A 356 -10.94 -15.37 -9.64
C TYR A 356 -12.28 -15.99 -10.06
N ASP A 357 -13.35 -15.20 -9.95
CA ASP A 357 -14.65 -15.57 -10.48
C ASP A 357 -14.65 -15.39 -12.00
N THR A 358 -14.64 -16.51 -12.71
CA THR A 358 -14.64 -16.53 -14.18
C THR A 358 -15.96 -16.08 -14.80
N THR A 359 -17.07 -16.05 -14.06
CA THR A 359 -18.37 -15.56 -14.51
C THR A 359 -18.46 -14.05 -14.31
N ALA A 360 -18.25 -13.58 -13.08
CA ALA A 360 -18.32 -12.16 -12.74
C ALA A 360 -17.09 -11.37 -13.23
N LYS A 361 -16.00 -12.05 -13.62
CA LYS A 361 -14.70 -11.45 -13.99
C LYS A 361 -14.09 -10.65 -12.83
N GLN A 362 -14.17 -11.21 -11.62
CA GLN A 362 -13.81 -10.56 -10.37
C GLN A 362 -12.63 -11.25 -9.68
N CYS A 363 -11.67 -10.47 -9.19
CA CYS A 363 -10.64 -10.95 -8.27
C CYS A 363 -11.01 -10.62 -6.81
N THR A 364 -10.95 -11.60 -5.91
CA THR A 364 -11.22 -11.44 -4.48
C THR A 364 -10.12 -12.07 -3.62
N ASN A 365 -9.79 -11.42 -2.49
CA ASN A 365 -8.85 -11.95 -1.49
C ASN A 365 -7.49 -12.37 -2.07
N ILE A 366 -6.90 -11.56 -2.94
CA ILE A 366 -5.55 -11.80 -3.49
C ILE A 366 -4.54 -10.82 -2.92
N TYR A 367 -3.28 -11.25 -2.80
CA TYR A 367 -2.20 -10.43 -2.24
C TYR A 367 -2.02 -9.09 -2.97
N CYS A 368 -2.03 -9.10 -4.32
CA CYS A 368 -1.87 -7.88 -5.13
C CYS A 368 -2.98 -6.84 -4.90
N HIS A 369 -4.15 -7.26 -4.43
CA HIS A 369 -5.28 -6.41 -4.10
C HIS A 369 -5.49 -6.38 -2.58
N SER A 370 -4.42 -6.16 -1.83
CA SER A 370 -4.46 -6.01 -0.38
C SER A 370 -3.74 -4.73 0.06
N ASN A 371 -3.76 -4.44 1.36
CA ASN A 371 -2.91 -3.40 1.95
C ASN A 371 -1.41 -3.76 1.98
N GLY A 372 -1.01 -4.96 1.53
CA GLY A 372 0.38 -5.40 1.46
C GLY A 372 1.06 -5.68 2.80
N ASN A 373 0.36 -5.55 3.94
CA ASN A 373 0.91 -5.84 5.27
C ASN A 373 0.83 -7.35 5.55
N PRO A 374 1.94 -8.11 5.49
CA PRO A 374 1.93 -9.56 5.67
C PRO A 374 1.40 -10.00 7.05
N GLY A 375 1.58 -9.18 8.08
CA GLY A 375 1.14 -9.48 9.45
C GLY A 375 -0.31 -9.12 9.74
N ALA A 376 -0.97 -8.38 8.83
CA ALA A 376 -2.35 -7.93 8.96
C ALA A 376 -2.94 -7.55 7.59
N LEU A 377 -3.09 -8.54 6.71
CA LEU A 377 -3.59 -8.32 5.36
C LEU A 377 -5.06 -7.89 5.38
N VAL A 378 -5.35 -6.79 4.67
CA VAL A 378 -6.71 -6.33 4.39
C VAL A 378 -6.92 -6.31 2.90
N PHE A 379 -7.81 -7.17 2.40
CA PHE A 379 -8.08 -7.30 0.98
C PHE A 379 -8.99 -6.18 0.45
N VAL A 380 -8.90 -5.96 -0.85
CA VAL A 380 -9.77 -5.11 -1.66
C VAL A 380 -10.44 -6.04 -2.68
N SER A 381 -11.74 -6.25 -2.53
CA SER A 381 -12.50 -6.96 -3.56
C SER A 381 -12.66 -6.05 -4.79
N MET A 382 -12.35 -6.59 -5.96
CA MET A 382 -12.50 -5.86 -7.22
C MET A 382 -13.94 -5.96 -7.72
N THR A 383 -14.82 -5.08 -7.24
CA THR A 383 -16.24 -5.03 -7.59
C THR A 383 -16.54 -3.90 -8.58
N SER A 384 -17.70 -4.00 -9.25
CA SER A 384 -18.26 -2.92 -10.08
C SER A 384 -17.28 -2.38 -11.13
N SER A 385 -16.93 -1.09 -11.10
CA SER A 385 -16.00 -0.48 -12.05
C SER A 385 -14.58 -1.04 -11.95
N LYS A 386 -14.22 -1.77 -10.88
CA LYS A 386 -12.90 -2.37 -10.66
C LYS A 386 -12.76 -3.80 -11.21
N LEU A 387 -13.81 -4.37 -11.81
CA LEU A 387 -13.76 -5.71 -12.43
C LEU A 387 -12.66 -5.83 -13.49
N TRP A 388 -12.28 -7.05 -13.87
CA TRP A 388 -11.29 -7.30 -14.92
C TRP A 388 -11.69 -6.72 -16.29
N THR A 389 -12.97 -6.44 -16.48
CA THR A 389 -13.54 -5.78 -17.66
C THR A 389 -14.02 -4.35 -17.37
N GLY A 390 -13.83 -3.86 -16.15
CA GLY A 390 -14.25 -2.52 -15.71
C GLY A 390 -13.32 -1.40 -16.20
N ASN A 391 -13.53 -0.17 -15.72
CA ASN A 391 -12.82 1.04 -16.15
C ASN A 391 -12.13 1.82 -15.02
N ALA A 392 -12.27 1.39 -13.75
CA ALA A 392 -11.64 2.08 -12.63
C ALA A 392 -10.11 1.99 -12.64
N THR A 393 -9.49 3.02 -12.09
CA THR A 393 -8.06 3.09 -11.76
C THR A 393 -7.89 3.13 -10.24
N LEU A 394 -6.76 2.63 -9.75
CA LEU A 394 -6.42 2.63 -8.32
C LEU A 394 -5.12 3.41 -8.14
N GLY A 395 -5.16 4.44 -7.29
CA GLY A 395 -3.95 5.03 -6.70
C GLY A 395 -3.48 4.23 -5.49
N CYS A 396 -2.46 4.72 -4.79
CA CYS A 396 -1.93 4.07 -3.59
C CYS A 396 -3.02 3.84 -2.51
N ASN A 397 -3.88 4.85 -2.32
CA ASN A 397 -5.03 4.80 -1.41
C ASN A 397 -6.16 3.86 -1.85
N GLY A 398 -6.09 3.30 -3.06
CA GLY A 398 -6.99 2.22 -3.49
C GLY A 398 -6.73 0.90 -2.76
N CYS A 399 -5.53 0.73 -2.20
CA CYS A 399 -5.07 -0.50 -1.54
C CYS A 399 -4.79 -0.29 -0.05
N HIS A 400 -3.92 0.67 0.29
CA HIS A 400 -3.48 0.98 1.66
C HIS A 400 -3.62 2.48 1.96
N GLY A 401 -3.94 2.85 3.20
CA GLY A 401 -4.16 4.26 3.55
C GLY A 401 -5.44 4.85 2.95
N ARG A 402 -6.54 4.10 3.01
CA ARG A 402 -7.77 4.36 2.21
C ARG A 402 -8.55 5.59 2.69
N SER A 403 -8.39 5.99 3.95
CA SER A 403 -8.96 7.22 4.49
C SER A 403 -8.19 8.48 4.08
N ASN A 404 -6.98 8.34 3.52
CA ASN A 404 -6.21 9.46 3.01
C ASN A 404 -6.39 9.60 1.48
N PRO A 405 -6.87 10.75 0.98
CA PRO A 405 -7.20 10.89 -0.44
C PRO A 405 -5.98 10.90 -1.38
N ASN A 406 -4.79 11.26 -0.90
CA ASN A 406 -3.66 11.65 -1.78
C ASN A 406 -2.35 10.90 -1.55
N THR A 407 -2.14 10.29 -0.37
CA THR A 407 -0.82 9.73 -0.02
C THR A 407 -0.78 8.20 -0.05
N GLY A 408 -1.89 7.55 0.26
CA GLY A 408 -1.90 6.11 0.56
C GLY A 408 -1.10 5.77 1.82
N ALA A 409 -0.78 6.71 2.71
CA ALA A 409 -0.08 6.38 3.94
C ALA A 409 -0.95 5.47 4.83
N PRO A 410 -0.45 4.34 5.34
CA PRO A 410 -1.21 3.46 6.22
C PRO A 410 -1.85 4.19 7.41
N ASP A 411 -3.14 4.00 7.57
CA ASP A 411 -4.05 4.79 8.40
C ASP A 411 -4.73 3.98 9.52
N TYR A 412 -4.30 2.73 9.72
CA TYR A 412 -4.77 1.91 10.83
C TYR A 412 -4.20 2.37 12.18
N ALA A 413 -4.91 2.08 13.27
CA ALA A 413 -4.48 2.43 14.62
C ALA A 413 -3.10 1.83 14.97
N ASN A 414 -2.29 2.59 15.69
CA ASN A 414 -0.98 2.13 16.14
C ASN A 414 -1.11 1.03 17.20
N GLY A 415 -0.70 -0.19 16.86
CA GLY A 415 -0.67 -1.33 17.79
C GLY A 415 0.48 -1.32 18.79
N GLY A 416 1.40 -0.35 18.73
CA GLY A 416 2.58 -0.28 19.60
C GLY A 416 3.79 -1.04 19.04
N ILE A 417 4.90 -0.98 19.77
CA ILE A 417 6.18 -1.63 19.41
C ILE A 417 5.98 -3.16 19.27
N GLY A 418 6.51 -3.74 18.19
CA GLY A 418 6.49 -5.19 17.96
C GLY A 418 5.16 -5.76 17.48
N SER A 419 4.10 -4.95 17.42
CA SER A 419 2.81 -5.37 16.88
C SER A 419 2.84 -5.47 15.35
N THR A 420 2.02 -6.37 14.78
CA THR A 420 1.78 -6.45 13.33
C THR A 420 1.08 -5.20 12.76
N THR A 421 0.51 -4.36 13.64
CA THR A 421 -0.10 -3.06 13.31
C THR A 421 0.67 -1.88 13.91
N ALA A 422 1.95 -2.04 14.23
CA ALA A 422 2.83 -0.93 14.60
C ALA A 422 2.76 0.19 13.54
N ASN A 423 2.30 1.38 13.92
CA ASN A 423 2.04 2.46 12.97
C ASN A 423 2.38 3.84 13.51
N ASN A 424 3.30 4.55 12.85
CA ASN A 424 3.60 5.96 13.09
C ASN A 424 3.45 6.85 11.84
N HIS A 425 2.76 6.36 10.79
CA HIS A 425 2.63 7.10 9.53
C HIS A 425 1.94 8.45 9.70
N ALA A 426 0.84 8.53 10.46
CA ALA A 426 0.10 9.79 10.65
C ALA A 426 1.00 10.92 11.18
N LYS A 427 1.92 10.59 12.10
CA LYS A 427 2.91 11.54 12.64
C LYS A 427 3.89 11.99 11.56
N HIS A 428 4.47 11.05 10.81
CA HIS A 428 5.45 11.36 9.77
C HIS A 428 4.84 12.15 8.61
N VAL A 429 3.63 11.78 8.17
CA VAL A 429 2.91 12.49 7.11
C VAL A 429 2.63 13.94 7.52
N ALA A 430 2.13 14.15 8.74
CA ALA A 430 1.85 15.50 9.24
C ALA A 430 3.14 16.32 9.45
N MET A 431 4.13 15.76 10.15
CA MET A 431 5.37 16.46 10.51
C MET A 431 6.22 16.84 9.29
N LEU A 432 6.26 15.97 8.26
CA LEU A 432 7.00 16.22 7.03
C LEU A 432 6.17 16.96 5.96
N GLY A 433 4.90 17.26 6.23
CA GLY A 433 4.01 17.91 5.26
C GLY A 433 3.83 17.11 3.97
N ILE A 434 3.74 15.78 4.07
CA ILE A 434 3.63 14.91 2.88
C ILE A 434 2.24 15.10 2.25
N ALA A 435 2.20 15.76 1.09
CA ALA A 435 0.97 16.03 0.35
C ALA A 435 0.56 14.88 -0.60
N ASP A 436 1.53 14.14 -1.13
CA ASP A 436 1.31 13.01 -2.04
C ASP A 436 2.37 11.91 -1.87
N SER A 437 2.21 10.80 -2.61
CA SER A 437 3.10 9.63 -2.55
C SER A 437 4.61 9.90 -2.78
N THR A 438 5.00 11.01 -3.43
CA THR A 438 6.42 11.36 -3.62
C THR A 438 7.12 11.61 -2.29
N GLY A 439 6.39 12.08 -1.26
CA GLY A 439 6.93 12.24 0.08
C GLY A 439 7.32 10.92 0.75
N CYS A 440 6.69 9.80 0.35
CA CYS A 440 7.06 8.48 0.85
C CYS A 440 8.48 8.08 0.43
N TYR A 441 9.04 8.70 -0.63
CA TYR A 441 10.41 8.49 -1.10
C TYR A 441 11.47 8.78 -0.03
N VAL A 442 11.14 9.61 0.97
CA VAL A 442 12.02 9.90 2.12
C VAL A 442 12.40 8.61 2.86
N CYS A 443 11.44 7.70 3.05
CA CYS A 443 11.64 6.46 3.82
C CYS A 443 11.62 5.21 2.96
N HIS A 444 10.97 5.24 1.79
CA HIS A 444 10.81 4.09 0.92
C HIS A 444 11.42 4.34 -0.47
N ARG A 445 12.66 4.83 -0.50
CA ARG A 445 13.33 5.31 -1.74
C ARG A 445 13.45 4.25 -2.83
N LYS A 446 13.36 2.97 -2.45
CA LYS A 446 13.47 1.81 -3.34
C LYS A 446 12.11 1.32 -3.86
N THR A 447 10.98 1.78 -3.33
CA THR A 447 9.64 1.32 -3.75
C THR A 447 8.86 2.40 -4.53
N VAL A 448 8.92 3.66 -4.12
CA VAL A 448 8.12 4.76 -4.71
C VAL A 448 8.99 5.72 -5.53
N ALA A 449 8.40 6.37 -6.54
CA ALA A 449 9.09 7.36 -7.36
C ALA A 449 9.37 8.66 -6.57
N ALA A 450 10.53 9.28 -6.83
CA ALA A 450 10.96 10.48 -6.12
C ALA A 450 10.23 11.77 -6.54
N SER A 451 9.75 11.81 -7.78
CA SER A 451 9.30 13.05 -8.43
C SER A 451 8.00 12.89 -9.22
N THR A 452 7.32 11.75 -9.09
CA THR A 452 6.06 11.50 -9.80
C THR A 452 5.08 10.87 -8.84
N ALA A 453 3.98 11.56 -8.58
CA ALA A 453 2.94 11.07 -7.69
C ALA A 453 2.26 9.82 -8.27
N ASN A 454 1.71 9.00 -7.38
CA ASN A 454 1.01 7.75 -7.66
C ASN A 454 1.80 6.79 -8.57
N ARG A 455 3.13 6.74 -8.40
CA ARG A 455 4.02 5.91 -9.23
C ARG A 455 5.06 5.16 -8.40
N MET A 456 5.21 3.87 -8.67
CA MET A 456 6.30 3.07 -8.12
C MET A 456 7.64 3.44 -8.78
N ARG A 457 8.74 3.22 -8.07
CA ARG A 457 10.09 3.43 -8.62
C ARG A 457 10.30 2.49 -9.81
N ASN A 458 10.86 2.98 -10.91
CA ASN A 458 11.26 2.16 -12.05
C ASN A 458 12.17 1.01 -11.60
N TYR A 459 11.95 -0.18 -12.17
CA TYR A 459 12.69 -1.42 -11.90
C TYR A 459 12.71 -1.83 -10.42
N SER A 460 11.62 -1.53 -9.70
CA SER A 460 11.43 -1.91 -8.30
C SER A 460 10.81 -3.29 -8.21
N THR A 461 11.50 -4.20 -7.52
CA THR A 461 10.99 -5.52 -7.15
C THR A 461 10.39 -5.55 -5.75
N LEU A 462 10.39 -4.41 -5.03
CA LEU A 462 10.17 -4.39 -3.59
C LEU A 462 8.72 -4.07 -3.19
N HIS A 463 7.91 -3.40 -4.03
CA HIS A 463 6.54 -3.04 -3.65
C HIS A 463 5.67 -4.27 -3.32
N MET A 464 5.90 -5.39 -4.01
CA MET A 464 5.13 -6.64 -3.85
C MET A 464 5.93 -7.74 -3.15
N SER A 465 6.97 -7.39 -2.39
CA SER A 465 7.85 -8.40 -1.77
C SER A 465 7.33 -8.97 -0.44
N GLY A 466 6.15 -8.55 0.03
CA GLY A 466 5.65 -8.94 1.35
C GLY A 466 6.33 -8.25 2.53
N ALA A 467 7.05 -7.14 2.33
CA ALA A 467 7.74 -6.43 3.41
C ALA A 467 7.59 -4.89 3.30
N PRO A 468 7.71 -4.14 4.41
CA PRO A 468 7.64 -2.67 4.37
C PRO A 468 8.77 -2.00 3.56
N ASN A 469 9.93 -2.65 3.42
CA ASN A 469 11.08 -2.18 2.63
C ASN A 469 11.48 -0.72 2.91
N VAL A 470 11.72 -0.39 4.19
CA VAL A 470 12.23 0.92 4.58
C VAL A 470 13.68 1.06 4.11
N ALA A 471 13.91 2.06 3.27
CA ALA A 471 15.22 2.44 2.74
C ALA A 471 15.25 3.98 2.62
N PHE A 472 15.94 4.63 3.55
CA PHE A 472 15.96 6.08 3.67
C PHE A 472 16.67 6.77 2.51
N ASN A 473 16.14 7.92 2.09
CA ASN A 473 16.89 8.87 1.26
C ASN A 473 17.99 9.52 2.12
N SER A 474 19.26 9.35 1.75
CA SER A 474 20.41 9.83 2.54
C SER A 474 20.51 11.35 2.61
N THR A 475 20.05 12.08 1.59
CA THR A 475 20.05 13.55 1.59
C THR A 475 19.06 14.13 2.59
N ARG A 476 17.93 13.46 2.82
CA ARG A 476 16.89 13.93 3.74
C ARG A 476 16.99 13.34 5.14
N ALA A 477 17.30 12.04 5.25
CA ALA A 477 17.36 11.34 6.54
C ALA A 477 18.77 11.37 7.16
N GLY A 478 19.82 11.68 6.39
CA GLY A 478 21.22 11.57 6.80
C GLY A 478 21.92 10.37 6.15
N VAL A 479 23.22 10.51 5.87
CA VAL A 479 24.02 9.49 5.16
C VAL A 479 24.16 8.18 5.94
N SER A 480 24.12 8.27 7.26
CA SER A 480 24.23 7.13 8.19
C SER A 480 22.88 6.57 8.63
N ALA A 481 21.76 7.10 8.12
CA ALA A 481 20.42 6.69 8.53
C ALA A 481 20.14 5.24 8.13
N THR A 482 19.80 4.40 9.10
CA THR A 482 19.53 2.98 8.88
C THR A 482 18.21 2.53 9.51
N TRP A 483 17.68 1.46 8.95
CA TRP A 483 16.50 0.75 9.45
C TRP A 483 16.85 -0.71 9.67
N THR A 484 16.65 -1.19 10.89
CA THR A 484 16.83 -2.60 11.25
C THR A 484 15.47 -3.30 11.19
N SER A 485 15.25 -4.13 10.17
CA SER A 485 13.94 -4.75 9.91
C SER A 485 13.46 -5.68 11.02
N GLY A 486 14.34 -6.47 11.63
CA GLY A 486 13.97 -7.44 12.66
C GLY A 486 13.41 -6.80 13.94
N THR A 487 13.89 -5.62 14.29
CA THR A 487 13.45 -4.88 15.50
C THR A 487 12.62 -3.64 15.16
N ALA A 488 12.42 -3.35 13.88
CA ALA A 488 11.80 -2.13 13.39
C ALA A 488 12.44 -0.84 13.94
N THR A 489 13.76 -0.84 14.13
CA THR A 489 14.50 0.27 14.76
C THR A 489 15.06 1.23 13.71
N CYS A 490 14.86 2.53 13.93
CA CYS A 490 15.52 3.60 13.18
C CYS A 490 16.82 3.98 13.89
N THR A 491 17.92 4.19 13.19
CA THR A 491 19.21 4.59 13.80
C THR A 491 19.89 5.68 12.98
N ASN A 492 20.53 6.63 13.67
CA ASN A 492 21.25 7.77 13.07
C ASN A 492 20.41 8.59 12.07
N VAL A 493 19.10 8.68 12.31
CA VAL A 493 18.18 9.47 11.48
C VAL A 493 18.22 10.92 11.95
N THR A 494 18.56 11.85 11.05
CA THR A 494 18.70 13.29 11.33
C THR A 494 17.46 13.89 11.97
N CYS A 495 16.27 13.48 11.51
CA CYS A 495 14.98 13.91 12.07
C CYS A 495 14.74 13.43 13.51
N HIS A 496 15.42 12.36 13.94
CA HIS A 496 15.35 11.81 15.30
C HIS A 496 16.59 12.21 16.13
N SER A 497 17.18 13.36 15.81
CA SER A 497 18.27 13.94 16.58
C SER A 497 17.79 15.09 17.46
N ASN A 498 18.63 15.48 18.42
CA ASN A 498 18.45 16.72 19.18
C ASN A 498 18.90 17.98 18.41
N GLY A 499 19.18 17.88 17.10
CA GLY A 499 19.72 18.97 16.29
C GLY A 499 21.19 19.33 16.58
N ARG A 500 21.86 18.60 17.50
CA ARG A 500 23.26 18.81 17.92
C ARG A 500 24.13 17.57 17.72
N GLY A 501 23.69 16.64 16.87
CA GLY A 501 24.43 15.42 16.54
C GLY A 501 24.23 14.25 17.51
N THR A 502 23.34 14.36 18.50
CA THR A 502 22.90 13.19 19.29
C THR A 502 21.63 12.62 18.69
N TYR A 503 21.67 11.34 18.33
CA TYR A 503 20.56 10.64 17.67
C TYR A 503 19.86 9.70 18.64
N GLN A 504 18.54 9.67 18.54
CA GLN A 504 17.70 8.67 19.20
C GLN A 504 17.47 7.49 18.26
N SER A 505 17.25 6.31 18.84
CA SER A 505 16.98 5.08 18.09
C SER A 505 15.59 4.52 18.38
N PRO A 506 14.50 5.16 17.91
CA PRO A 506 13.15 4.70 18.20
C PRO A 506 12.82 3.42 17.45
N GLN A 507 11.90 2.64 18.02
CA GLN A 507 11.23 1.56 17.30
C GLN A 507 9.95 2.08 16.62
N TRP A 508 9.64 1.53 15.45
CA TRP A 508 8.38 1.85 14.79
C TRP A 508 7.19 1.35 15.61
N GLY A 509 6.16 2.20 15.74
CA GLY A 509 5.04 1.99 16.66
C GLY A 509 5.29 2.51 18.08
N GLN A 510 6.50 2.98 18.42
CA GLN A 510 6.75 3.66 19.69
C GLN A 510 5.97 4.98 19.79
N SER A 511 5.49 5.28 21.01
CA SER A 511 4.94 6.58 21.36
C SER A 511 6.04 7.51 21.86
N ASP A 512 6.12 8.72 21.31
CA ASP A 512 7.15 9.69 21.68
C ASP A 512 6.54 10.99 22.21
N ASN A 513 7.31 11.66 23.07
CA ASN A 513 7.05 13.00 23.59
C ASN A 513 8.32 13.86 23.47
N CYS A 514 8.29 15.11 23.93
CA CYS A 514 9.44 16.02 23.84
C CYS A 514 10.73 15.46 24.49
N GLY A 515 10.57 14.65 25.55
CA GLY A 515 11.65 13.98 26.28
C GLY A 515 12.43 12.97 25.44
N PHE A 516 11.86 12.54 24.32
CA PHE A 516 12.52 11.67 23.36
C PHE A 516 13.77 12.34 22.76
N CYS A 517 13.62 13.54 22.18
CA CYS A 517 14.75 14.28 21.61
C CYS A 517 15.47 15.19 22.62
N HIS A 518 14.75 15.68 23.64
CA HIS A 518 15.28 16.53 24.69
C HIS A 518 15.14 15.84 26.05
N PRO A 519 16.05 14.90 26.41
CA PRO A 519 16.02 14.27 27.72
C PRO A 519 15.98 15.34 28.80
N ILE A 520 14.87 15.40 29.54
CA ILE A 520 14.60 16.50 30.47
C ILE A 520 15.70 16.58 31.55
N ALA A 521 16.20 15.43 31.99
CA ALA A 521 17.31 15.34 32.95
C ALA A 521 18.64 15.94 32.43
N SER A 522 18.80 16.11 31.12
CA SER A 522 20.01 16.62 30.47
C SER A 522 19.92 18.10 30.09
N LEU A 523 18.83 18.79 30.45
CA LEU A 523 18.69 20.22 30.19
C LEU A 523 19.62 21.03 31.11
N GLY A 524 20.54 21.79 30.51
CA GLY A 524 21.54 22.61 31.22
C GLY A 524 21.05 24.01 31.63
N GLY A 525 21.86 24.75 32.39
CA GLY A 525 21.55 26.09 32.88
C GLY A 525 20.43 26.10 33.93
N ALA A 526 19.60 27.14 33.95
CA ALA A 526 18.58 27.33 34.97
C ALA A 526 17.27 26.52 34.76
N HIS A 527 17.22 25.51 33.88
CA HIS A 527 16.02 24.69 33.69
C HIS A 527 15.56 24.03 34.99
N ALA A 528 16.47 23.51 35.81
CA ALA A 528 16.16 22.89 37.10
C ALA A 528 15.49 23.84 38.12
N LYS A 529 15.55 25.15 37.88
CA LYS A 529 14.88 26.16 38.71
C LYS A 529 13.44 26.42 38.27
N HIS A 530 13.10 26.10 37.01
CA HIS A 530 11.81 26.38 36.40
C HIS A 530 10.98 25.12 36.10
N LEU A 531 11.64 23.95 36.12
CA LEU A 531 11.07 22.64 35.80
C LEU A 531 11.48 21.62 36.85
N ASP A 532 10.61 20.64 37.09
CA ASP A 532 10.99 19.40 37.73
C ASP A 532 11.65 18.49 36.71
N LEU A 533 12.99 18.40 36.74
CA LEU A 533 13.73 17.61 35.75
C LEU A 533 13.49 16.09 35.84
N THR A 534 12.78 15.63 36.88
CA THR A 534 12.36 14.23 37.03
C THR A 534 11.02 13.93 36.36
N LYS A 535 10.30 14.97 35.91
CA LYS A 535 8.98 14.84 35.30
C LYS A 535 8.99 15.40 33.89
N THR A 536 8.53 14.59 32.94
CA THR A 536 8.36 15.05 31.55
C THR A 536 7.13 15.97 31.47
N PRO A 537 7.27 17.23 31.01
CA PRO A 537 6.14 18.11 30.80
C PRO A 537 5.17 17.53 29.77
N VAL A 538 4.02 17.04 30.25
CA VAL A 538 2.92 16.58 29.39
C VAL A 538 2.15 17.75 28.75
N PHE A 539 2.54 19.00 29.02
CA PHE A 539 1.84 20.21 28.59
C PHE A 539 2.80 21.26 27.99
N TYR A 540 3.37 20.99 26.81
CA TYR A 540 4.33 21.91 26.15
C TYR A 540 3.76 23.33 25.98
N THR A 541 2.52 23.45 25.50
CA THR A 541 1.85 24.73 25.18
C THR A 541 1.31 25.48 26.40
N PHE A 542 1.44 24.91 27.59
CA PHE A 542 0.85 25.49 28.79
C PHE A 542 1.69 26.66 29.30
N THR A 543 1.06 27.83 29.46
CA THR A 543 1.70 29.10 29.84
C THR A 543 1.13 29.68 31.14
N ALA A 544 0.64 28.79 32.01
CA ALA A 544 0.25 29.09 33.38
C ALA A 544 1.05 28.21 34.37
N ASN A 545 0.88 28.43 35.68
CA ASN A 545 1.59 27.70 36.72
C ASN A 545 0.93 26.31 37.00
N ARG A 546 1.74 25.24 37.05
CA ARG A 546 1.33 23.87 37.47
C ARG A 546 2.19 23.31 38.60
N SER A 547 2.92 24.19 39.27
CA SER A 547 3.78 23.82 40.39
C SER A 547 2.95 23.32 41.57
N SER A 548 3.59 22.58 42.46
CA SER A 548 3.00 22.05 43.68
C SER A 548 4.07 21.91 44.75
N GLY A 549 3.64 21.80 46.02
CA GLY A 549 4.54 21.65 47.16
C GLY A 549 5.17 22.97 47.61
N ASP A 550 5.96 22.89 48.66
CA ASP A 550 6.64 24.01 49.31
C ASP A 550 8.09 24.16 48.82
N ASP A 551 8.87 25.03 49.45
CA ASP A 551 10.29 25.21 49.14
C ASP A 551 11.19 23.99 49.40
N THR A 552 10.76 23.04 50.23
CA THR A 552 11.55 21.86 50.60
C THR A 552 11.24 20.66 49.71
N THR A 553 9.97 20.49 49.34
CA THR A 553 9.45 19.32 48.62
C THR A 553 9.02 19.63 47.18
N GLY A 554 8.72 20.89 46.90
CA GLY A 554 8.19 21.35 45.63
C GLY A 554 9.24 21.91 44.68
N LYS A 555 9.06 21.67 43.38
CA LYS A 555 9.77 22.37 42.31
C LYS A 555 8.78 23.18 41.49
N TYR A 556 9.26 24.24 40.86
CA TYR A 556 8.46 24.89 39.84
C TYR A 556 8.24 23.93 38.66
N TYR A 557 7.02 23.94 38.14
CA TYR A 557 6.62 23.09 37.03
C TYR A 557 5.86 23.92 36.00
N PHE A 558 6.63 24.66 35.20
CA PHE A 558 6.11 25.48 34.11
C PHE A 558 6.10 24.70 32.78
N GLY A 559 5.14 24.98 31.90
CA GLY A 559 5.19 24.43 30.54
C GLY A 559 6.29 25.10 29.70
N CYS A 560 6.87 24.37 28.74
CA CYS A 560 8.00 24.84 27.94
C CYS A 560 7.70 26.15 27.19
N SER A 561 6.44 26.35 26.79
CA SER A 561 6.01 27.53 26.03
C SER A 561 5.93 28.83 26.83
N ASN A 562 6.22 28.79 28.14
CA ASN A 562 6.49 30.00 28.91
C ASN A 562 7.77 30.70 28.41
N CYS A 563 8.73 29.94 27.88
CA CYS A 563 9.97 30.46 27.33
C CYS A 563 10.11 30.21 25.82
N HIS A 564 9.54 29.12 25.31
CA HIS A 564 9.62 28.74 23.90
C HIS A 564 8.35 29.11 23.11
N PRO A 565 8.39 29.18 21.77
CA PRO A 565 7.20 29.36 20.95
C PRO A 565 6.16 28.24 21.19
N LEU A 566 4.86 28.60 21.19
CA LEU A 566 3.75 27.63 21.27
C LEU A 566 3.77 26.61 20.14
N THR A 567 4.21 27.06 18.97
CA THR A 567 4.48 26.25 17.78
C THR A 567 5.86 26.61 17.27
N ASN A 568 6.71 25.61 17.03
CA ASN A 568 8.06 25.84 16.51
C ASN A 568 8.24 25.10 15.18
N SER A 569 8.18 25.83 14.07
CA SER A 569 8.46 25.30 12.72
C SER A 569 9.94 24.97 12.51
N ASN A 570 10.83 25.45 13.39
CA ASN A 570 12.28 25.33 13.27
C ASN A 570 12.89 24.31 14.25
N HIS A 571 12.08 23.35 14.74
CA HIS A 571 12.45 22.44 15.85
C HIS A 571 13.72 21.59 15.57
N THR A 572 14.09 21.39 14.30
CA THR A 572 15.29 20.62 13.88
C THR A 572 16.43 21.50 13.34
N SER A 573 16.28 22.82 13.35
CA SER A 573 17.29 23.76 12.80
C SER A 573 18.56 23.91 13.65
N GLY A 574 18.63 23.25 14.82
CA GLY A 574 19.72 23.41 15.78
C GLY A 574 19.70 24.73 16.56
N THR A 575 18.75 25.61 16.30
CA THR A 575 18.62 26.92 16.97
C THR A 575 17.61 26.87 18.12
N ILE A 576 18.02 27.34 19.30
CA ILE A 576 17.12 27.51 20.45
C ILE A 576 16.36 28.83 20.28
N VAL A 577 15.05 28.75 20.09
CA VAL A 577 14.17 29.91 19.92
C VAL A 577 13.41 30.19 21.21
N LEU A 578 13.40 31.45 21.63
CA LEU A 578 12.66 31.95 22.77
C LEU A 578 11.54 32.87 22.30
N ASP A 579 10.37 32.79 22.94
CA ASP A 579 9.23 33.65 22.67
C ASP A 579 8.60 34.06 24.00
N PHE A 580 8.73 35.34 24.35
CA PHE A 580 8.15 35.94 25.56
C PHE A 580 7.03 36.95 25.26
N ARG A 581 6.56 37.04 24.03
CA ARG A 581 5.55 38.03 23.63
C ARG A 581 4.23 37.83 24.39
N PRO A 582 3.61 38.91 24.91
CA PRO A 582 2.37 38.83 25.69
C PRO A 582 1.08 38.84 24.85
N THR A 583 1.19 38.88 23.51
CA THR A 583 0.04 38.98 22.58
C THR A 583 -0.08 37.76 21.65
N THR A 584 0.72 36.72 21.84
CA THR A 584 0.64 35.50 21.02
C THR A 584 -0.67 34.74 21.26
N THR A 585 -1.42 34.43 20.20
CA THR A 585 -2.67 33.65 20.30
C THR A 585 -2.44 32.31 21.02
N GLY A 586 -3.29 31.99 22.00
CA GLY A 586 -3.25 30.72 22.74
C GLY A 586 -2.38 30.73 24.01
N ILE A 587 -1.78 31.86 24.39
CA ILE A 587 -1.11 32.01 25.69
C ILE A 587 -2.10 32.25 26.84
N SER A 588 -1.65 31.95 28.07
CA SER A 588 -2.41 32.06 29.32
C SER A 588 -1.74 33.04 30.29
N THR A 589 -2.11 32.98 31.58
CA THR A 589 -1.95 34.04 32.58
C THR A 589 -0.53 34.54 32.83
N LEU A 590 0.51 33.70 32.74
CA LEU A 590 1.88 34.14 33.04
C LEU A 590 2.47 34.92 31.87
N LYS A 591 2.48 34.31 30.69
CA LYS A 591 3.08 34.92 29.49
C LYS A 591 2.31 36.16 29.03
N ALA A 592 0.99 36.19 29.20
CA ALA A 592 0.16 37.38 28.90
C ALA A 592 0.50 38.61 29.77
N LYS A 593 1.21 38.44 30.90
CA LYS A 593 1.62 39.52 31.80
C LYS A 593 3.07 39.96 31.60
N ASN A 594 3.78 39.40 30.62
CA ASN A 594 5.08 39.92 30.21
C ASN A 594 4.94 41.34 29.66
N SER A 595 6.04 42.08 29.64
CA SER A 595 6.05 43.47 29.19
C SER A 595 5.58 43.60 27.75
N ALA A 596 4.70 44.57 27.50
CA ALA A 596 4.23 44.92 26.15
C ALA A 596 5.38 45.38 25.22
N THR A 597 6.55 45.73 25.77
CA THR A 597 7.75 46.06 24.99
C THR A 597 8.35 44.85 24.26
N ILE A 598 8.03 43.62 24.70
CA ILE A 598 8.47 42.39 24.05
C ILE A 598 7.59 42.14 22.82
N THR A 599 8.08 42.55 21.66
CA THR A 599 7.36 42.49 20.38
C THR A 599 7.92 41.45 19.42
N ALA A 600 9.09 40.88 19.71
CA ALA A 600 9.76 39.90 18.86
C ALA A 600 10.02 38.57 19.60
N PHE A 601 10.34 37.53 18.83
CA PHE A 601 10.78 36.23 19.31
C PHE A 601 11.93 35.74 18.42
N GLY A 602 12.79 34.88 18.93
CA GLY A 602 14.00 34.49 18.22
C GLY A 602 15.05 33.87 19.14
N PRO A 603 16.29 33.68 18.66
CA PRO A 603 17.41 33.32 19.52
C PRO A 603 17.69 34.41 20.57
N VAL A 604 18.47 34.05 21.60
CA VAL A 604 18.93 34.99 22.64
C VAL A 604 19.55 36.24 22.00
N GLY A 605 19.21 37.42 22.51
CA GLY A 605 19.73 38.70 22.02
C GLY A 605 18.93 39.32 20.86
N THR A 606 17.84 38.67 20.43
CA THR A 606 16.89 39.28 19.49
C THR A 606 16.37 40.60 20.07
N ALA A 607 16.50 41.70 19.31
CA ALA A 607 15.99 43.01 19.70
C ALA A 607 14.49 42.92 20.04
N ASN A 608 14.07 43.50 21.17
CA ASN A 608 12.71 43.39 21.71
C ASN A 608 12.24 41.94 21.99
N GLY A 609 13.17 41.00 22.18
CA GLY A 609 12.89 39.58 22.44
C GLY A 609 12.81 39.20 23.92
N GLY A 610 12.97 40.15 24.84
CA GLY A 610 12.91 39.92 26.30
C GLY A 610 14.14 39.21 26.89
N THR A 611 15.20 39.01 26.11
CA THR A 611 16.47 38.45 26.58
C THR A 611 17.67 39.19 25.98
N SER A 612 18.78 39.19 26.71
CA SER A 612 20.08 39.70 26.25
C SER A 612 21.20 38.68 26.51
N GLY A 613 22.31 38.82 25.79
CA GLY A 613 23.49 37.96 25.90
C GLY A 613 23.65 36.96 24.75
N THR A 614 24.26 35.81 25.03
CA THR A 614 24.59 34.76 24.06
C THR A 614 24.26 33.37 24.63
N SER A 615 23.51 32.58 23.87
CA SER A 615 23.17 31.20 24.24
C SER A 615 24.43 30.35 24.49
N GLY A 616 24.41 29.53 25.52
CA GLY A 616 25.56 28.73 25.97
C GLY A 616 26.58 29.47 26.85
N SER A 617 26.45 30.79 27.03
CA SER A 617 27.42 31.58 27.81
C SER A 617 26.75 32.52 28.82
N SER A 618 25.91 33.45 28.37
CA SER A 618 25.26 34.43 29.24
C SER A 618 23.85 34.74 28.74
N VAL A 619 22.82 34.53 29.56
CA VAL A 619 21.44 34.91 29.22
C VAL A 619 20.81 35.60 30.41
N VAL A 620 20.34 36.82 30.19
CA VAL A 620 19.58 37.61 31.18
C VAL A 620 18.21 37.93 30.60
N CYS A 621 17.16 37.68 31.37
CA CYS A 621 15.78 37.99 30.99
C CYS A 621 15.40 39.40 31.47
N ALA A 622 14.61 40.10 30.66
CA ALA A 622 14.07 41.42 30.97
C ALA A 622 12.60 41.49 30.53
N GLY A 623 11.75 42.13 31.34
CA GLY A 623 10.33 42.28 31.03
C GLY A 623 9.50 40.99 31.15
N VAL A 624 9.98 39.98 31.89
CA VAL A 624 9.31 38.69 32.06
C VAL A 624 8.56 38.64 33.40
N TYR A 625 7.27 38.34 33.37
CA TYR A 625 6.38 38.36 34.54
C TYR A 625 6.83 37.47 35.70
N CYS A 626 7.43 36.31 35.39
CA CYS A 626 7.94 35.39 36.42
C CYS A 626 9.01 36.03 37.32
N HIS A 627 9.66 37.09 36.85
CA HIS A 627 10.65 37.87 37.57
C HIS A 627 10.11 39.29 37.80
N SER A 628 8.90 39.41 38.34
CA SER A 628 8.29 40.70 38.64
C SER A 628 7.83 40.79 40.09
N ASN A 629 7.40 41.99 40.49
CA ASN A 629 6.74 42.23 41.77
C ASN A 629 5.30 41.66 41.85
N GLY A 630 4.75 41.15 40.74
CA GLY A 630 3.40 40.60 40.67
C GLY A 630 2.28 41.64 40.85
N TYR A 631 2.59 42.93 40.94
CA TYR A 631 1.62 43.98 41.20
C TYR A 631 1.10 44.60 39.90
N ALA A 632 -0.12 44.21 39.51
CA ALA A 632 -0.68 44.56 38.19
C ALA A 632 -0.73 46.06 37.89
N SER A 633 -1.06 46.91 38.87
CA SER A 633 -1.20 48.36 38.66
C SER A 633 0.13 49.10 38.53
N ASN A 634 1.22 48.53 39.03
CA ASN A 634 2.56 49.10 38.93
C ASN A 634 3.58 47.96 38.81
N MET A 635 3.56 47.29 37.65
CA MET A 635 4.38 46.11 37.40
C MET A 635 5.84 46.50 37.25
N VAL A 636 6.70 45.94 38.09
CA VAL A 636 8.15 46.11 38.00
C VAL A 636 8.77 44.77 37.71
N TYR A 637 9.57 44.68 36.64
CA TYR A 637 10.29 43.48 36.24
C TYR A 637 11.74 43.57 36.75
N ALA A 638 12.13 42.61 37.59
CA ALA A 638 13.49 42.45 38.04
C ALA A 638 14.38 41.93 36.91
N SER A 639 15.63 42.41 36.87
CA SER A 639 16.66 41.78 36.04
C SER A 639 17.04 40.44 36.65
N THR A 640 17.11 39.39 35.84
CA THR A 640 17.50 38.07 36.32
C THR A 640 19.01 37.95 36.50
N PRO A 641 19.48 37.02 37.35
CA PRO A 641 20.83 36.49 37.25
C PRO A 641 21.05 35.83 35.88
N ASN A 642 22.31 35.58 35.53
CA ASN A 642 22.64 34.85 34.31
C ASN A 642 22.15 33.39 34.38
N TRP A 643 21.46 32.94 33.34
CA TRP A 643 20.93 31.59 33.16
C TRP A 643 21.96 30.46 33.34
N TYR A 644 23.21 30.70 32.94
CA TYR A 644 24.29 29.71 33.02
C TYR A 644 25.13 29.82 34.30
N GLY A 645 24.80 30.74 35.20
CA GLY A 645 25.50 30.92 36.47
C GLY A 645 25.07 32.22 37.15
N GLY A 646 24.54 32.11 38.37
CA GLY A 646 24.08 33.26 39.16
C GLY A 646 22.92 32.88 40.07
N SER A 647 22.68 33.70 41.09
CA SER A 647 21.58 33.54 42.03
C SER A 647 21.13 34.91 42.53
N PHE A 648 19.85 35.01 42.89
CA PHE A 648 19.40 36.13 43.69
C PHE A 648 20.04 36.05 45.08
N THR A 649 20.67 37.14 45.54
CA THR A 649 21.29 37.24 46.87
C THR A 649 20.24 37.10 47.97
N ASP A 650 19.08 37.69 47.74
CA ASP A 650 17.88 37.58 48.57
C ASP A 650 16.68 37.26 47.67
N ARG A 651 16.11 36.07 47.84
CA ARG A 651 15.08 35.54 46.94
C ARG A 651 13.77 36.32 46.90
N CYS A 652 13.36 36.95 48.01
CA CYS A 652 12.10 37.69 48.09
C CYS A 652 12.35 39.17 47.76
N ALA A 653 13.42 39.74 48.34
CA ALA A 653 13.76 41.13 48.11
C ALA A 653 14.08 41.46 46.66
N SER A 654 14.63 40.50 45.91
CA SER A 654 14.94 40.70 44.49
C SER A 654 13.71 40.90 43.60
N CYS A 655 12.49 40.64 44.09
CA CYS A 655 11.25 40.78 43.30
C CYS A 655 10.22 41.72 43.92
N HIS A 656 9.94 41.62 45.24
CA HIS A 656 8.89 42.42 45.90
C HIS A 656 9.17 42.74 47.39
N GLY A 657 10.42 42.53 47.85
CA GLY A 657 10.83 42.77 49.24
C GLY A 657 10.61 41.58 50.19
N ASN A 658 11.40 41.49 51.27
CA ASN A 658 11.08 40.64 52.44
C ASN A 658 10.14 41.33 53.43
N SER A 659 10.20 42.64 53.40
CA SER A 659 9.11 43.52 53.72
C SER A 659 8.41 43.84 52.42
N PRO A 660 7.09 43.69 52.30
CA PRO A 660 6.42 44.17 51.12
C PRO A 660 6.70 45.67 50.98
N ASN A 661 7.48 46.04 49.96
CA ASN A 661 8.01 47.38 49.65
C ASN A 661 9.41 47.77 50.16
N SER A 662 10.36 46.83 50.31
CA SER A 662 11.77 47.20 50.55
C SER A 662 12.54 47.61 49.29
N THR A 663 12.86 46.65 48.40
CA THR A 663 13.77 46.85 47.26
C THR A 663 13.00 47.09 45.96
N ILE A 664 11.96 46.31 45.75
CA ILE A 664 10.97 46.52 44.69
C ILE A 664 9.61 46.58 45.38
N ALA A 665 8.86 47.66 45.14
CA ALA A 665 7.55 47.85 45.74
C ALA A 665 6.55 46.81 45.21
N GLY A 666 5.90 46.07 46.12
CA GLY A 666 4.67 45.34 45.86
C GLY A 666 3.44 46.25 45.94
N SER A 667 2.26 45.67 46.23
CA SER A 667 1.04 46.48 46.35
C SER A 667 1.07 47.40 47.58
N PRO A 668 0.54 48.63 47.52
CA PRO A 668 0.59 49.55 48.66
C PRO A 668 -0.35 49.18 49.82
N ALA A 669 -1.21 48.16 49.64
CA ALA A 669 -1.95 47.50 50.73
C ALA A 669 -1.05 46.98 51.85
N HIS A 670 0.20 46.67 51.51
CA HIS A 670 1.15 46.11 52.45
C HIS A 670 1.91 47.18 53.25
N TYR A 671 2.17 48.35 52.64
CA TYR A 671 2.88 49.47 53.23
C TYR A 671 2.43 50.78 52.56
N ASN A 672 1.98 51.74 53.35
CA ASN A 672 1.46 53.02 52.92
C ASN A 672 2.24 54.15 53.61
N THR A 673 2.81 55.07 52.84
CA THR A 673 3.58 56.22 53.34
C THR A 673 2.71 57.31 53.97
N ASN A 674 1.39 57.22 53.82
CA ASN A 674 0.39 58.10 54.42
C ASN A 674 -0.75 57.26 55.02
N PHE A 675 -0.43 56.49 56.06
CA PHE A 675 -1.39 55.60 56.70
C PHE A 675 -2.46 56.40 57.44
N LEU A 676 -3.74 56.09 57.19
CA LEU A 676 -4.90 56.80 57.75
C LEU A 676 -4.97 58.32 57.46
N GLY A 677 -4.17 58.82 56.51
CA GLY A 677 -4.09 60.25 56.20
C GLY A 677 -3.24 61.06 57.18
N THR A 678 -2.46 60.41 58.04
CA THR A 678 -1.71 61.04 59.14
C THR A 678 -0.30 61.54 58.76
N GLY A 679 0.12 61.34 57.52
CA GLY A 679 1.47 61.66 57.04
C GLY A 679 2.56 60.72 57.57
N VAL A 680 2.19 59.67 58.31
CA VAL A 680 3.12 58.68 58.85
C VAL A 680 3.07 57.39 58.04
N ALA A 681 4.24 56.78 57.85
CA ALA A 681 4.37 55.56 57.08
C ALA A 681 4.11 54.31 57.93
N TYR A 682 2.98 53.64 57.70
CA TYR A 682 2.56 52.40 58.39
C TYR A 682 1.81 51.45 57.43
N GLY A 683 1.40 50.28 57.92
CA GLY A 683 0.59 49.34 57.14
C GLY A 683 0.40 47.98 57.79
N HIS A 684 0.02 46.98 56.98
CA HIS A 684 -0.16 45.59 57.39
C HIS A 684 1.17 44.83 57.54
N PHE A 685 2.13 45.45 58.24
CA PHE A 685 3.51 45.00 58.27
C PHE A 685 4.02 44.50 59.63
N VAL A 686 3.39 44.96 60.71
CA VAL A 686 3.66 44.47 62.09
C VAL A 686 2.36 44.31 62.87
N GLY A 687 1.45 45.27 62.76
CA GLY A 687 0.17 45.28 63.45
C GLY A 687 -0.52 46.64 63.29
N ILE A 688 -1.81 46.69 63.65
CA ILE A 688 -2.56 47.96 63.67
C ILE A 688 -2.14 48.71 64.92
N HIS A 689 -1.88 50.00 64.75
CA HIS A 689 -1.29 50.85 65.77
C HIS A 689 0.04 50.30 66.32
N TYR A 690 1.03 49.98 65.50
CA TYR A 690 2.25 49.33 66.01
C TYR A 690 3.08 50.20 66.98
N SER A 691 3.13 51.52 66.74
CA SER A 691 4.03 52.46 67.41
C SER A 691 3.34 53.64 68.08
N ASP A 692 2.02 53.76 67.93
CA ASP A 692 1.18 54.86 68.40
C ASP A 692 0.16 54.39 69.45
N ILE A 693 0.39 53.23 70.09
CA ILE A 693 -0.51 52.75 71.13
C ILE A 693 -0.26 53.49 72.44
N PHE A 694 -1.26 54.23 72.87
CA PHE A 694 -1.32 54.81 74.21
C PHE A 694 -1.16 53.76 75.32
N ASN A 695 -0.30 54.06 76.30
CA ASN A 695 0.04 53.18 77.43
C ASN A 695 -0.92 53.25 78.62
N GLY A 696 -1.98 54.06 78.56
CA GLY A 696 -2.92 54.25 79.66
C GLY A 696 -2.60 55.43 80.58
N ALA A 697 -1.44 56.08 80.41
CA ALA A 697 -0.99 57.23 81.20
C ALA A 697 -0.74 58.50 80.35
N ALA A 698 0.49 58.76 79.92
CA ALA A 698 0.87 59.95 79.14
C ALA A 698 1.83 59.64 77.97
N GLY A 699 2.06 58.37 77.64
CA GLY A 699 3.03 57.96 76.63
C GLY A 699 2.58 56.78 75.79
N GLU A 700 3.49 56.30 74.94
CA GLU A 700 3.27 55.18 74.04
C GLU A 700 3.82 53.87 74.63
N MET A 701 3.19 52.75 74.28
CA MET A 701 3.67 51.42 74.63
C MET A 701 4.85 51.01 73.75
N THR A 702 5.88 50.44 74.36
CA THR A 702 7.09 50.00 73.66
C THR A 702 6.98 48.55 73.17
N ALA A 703 7.74 48.22 72.12
CA ALA A 703 7.94 46.87 71.63
C ALA A 703 8.56 45.94 72.69
N GLY A 704 8.16 44.67 72.75
CA GLY A 704 8.84 43.67 73.58
C GLY A 704 8.07 42.37 73.84
N THR A 705 8.70 41.46 74.58
CA THR A 705 8.15 40.13 74.90
C THR A 705 7.30 40.10 76.16
N GLY A 706 7.23 41.20 76.91
CA GLY A 706 6.42 41.31 78.12
C GLY A 706 4.93 41.51 77.86
N ALA A 707 4.12 41.28 78.88
CA ALA A 707 2.65 41.37 78.80
C ALA A 707 2.11 42.81 78.68
N SER A 708 2.96 43.83 78.88
CA SER A 708 2.61 45.26 78.77
C SER A 708 3.10 45.91 77.47
N ASN A 709 3.77 45.16 76.60
CA ASN A 709 4.33 45.70 75.37
C ASN A 709 3.27 45.84 74.26
N SER A 710 3.49 46.76 73.31
CA SER A 710 2.58 47.03 72.18
C SER A 710 2.48 45.84 71.21
N HIS A 711 3.61 45.17 70.97
CA HIS A 711 3.75 43.97 70.14
C HIS A 711 5.01 43.21 70.56
N GLY A 712 5.17 41.98 70.04
CA GLY A 712 6.33 41.11 70.32
C GLY A 712 6.00 39.93 71.23
N ASN A 713 4.81 39.93 71.85
CA ASN A 713 4.24 38.79 72.55
C ASN A 713 2.92 38.35 71.91
N SER A 714 2.92 37.17 71.28
CA SER A 714 1.77 36.61 70.57
C SER A 714 0.57 36.28 71.47
N SER A 715 0.77 36.19 72.79
CA SER A 715 -0.33 35.96 73.73
C SER A 715 -1.23 37.18 73.90
N TYR A 716 -0.79 38.38 73.49
CA TYR A 716 -1.54 39.61 73.73
C TYR A 716 -1.63 40.54 72.50
N SER A 717 -0.85 40.27 71.45
CA SER A 717 -0.85 41.08 70.22
C SER A 717 -0.55 40.18 69.03
N THR A 718 -1.48 40.09 68.08
CA THR A 718 -1.27 39.33 66.84
C THR A 718 -0.37 40.12 65.90
N THR A 719 0.79 39.56 65.57
CA THR A 719 1.68 40.16 64.56
C THR A 719 1.15 39.89 63.16
N ILE A 720 0.97 40.96 62.38
CA ILE A 720 0.57 40.87 60.97
C ILE A 720 1.81 40.65 60.11
N ASN A 721 1.81 39.58 59.33
CA ASN A 721 2.84 39.23 58.36
C ASN A 721 2.16 38.55 57.13
N CYS A 722 2.93 38.21 56.09
CA CYS A 722 2.43 37.61 54.85
C CYS A 722 1.51 36.42 55.09
N ASN A 723 1.79 35.60 56.11
CA ASN A 723 0.99 34.42 56.44
C ASN A 723 -0.43 34.73 56.92
N ILE A 724 -0.72 35.96 57.37
CA ILE A 724 -2.06 36.36 57.80
C ILE A 724 -2.97 36.55 56.60
N CYS A 725 -2.48 37.11 55.49
CA CYS A 725 -3.30 37.44 54.31
C CYS A 725 -3.05 36.52 53.11
N HIS A 726 -1.94 35.80 53.08
CA HIS A 726 -1.54 34.90 52.00
C HIS A 726 -1.20 33.50 52.54
N ASN A 727 -1.99 32.99 53.49
CA ASN A 727 -1.71 31.77 54.24
C ASN A 727 -1.55 30.53 53.35
N LEU A 728 -2.24 30.49 52.21
CA LEU A 728 -2.07 29.43 51.21
C LEU A 728 -0.77 29.54 50.39
N THR A 729 -0.06 30.66 50.47
CA THR A 729 1.20 30.91 49.72
C THR A 729 2.41 30.88 50.66
N VAL A 730 2.30 31.49 51.84
CA VAL A 730 3.33 31.57 52.87
C VAL A 730 2.67 31.30 54.21
N THR A 731 3.20 30.35 54.99
CA THR A 731 2.67 30.01 56.33
C THR A 731 3.58 30.48 57.46
N SER A 732 4.80 30.93 57.14
CA SER A 732 5.79 31.40 58.11
C SER A 732 5.25 32.60 58.91
N PRO A 733 5.03 32.47 60.23
CA PRO A 733 4.52 33.57 61.05
C PRO A 733 5.56 34.67 61.26
N ARG A 734 6.83 34.37 61.03
CA ARG A 734 7.97 35.27 61.21
C ARG A 734 8.79 35.32 59.92
N ASN A 735 9.33 36.49 59.60
CA ASN A 735 10.29 36.64 58.51
C ASN A 735 11.52 37.35 59.04
N ASP A 736 12.57 36.58 59.29
CA ASP A 736 13.82 37.11 59.83
C ASP A 736 14.53 38.07 58.86
N SER A 737 14.12 38.09 57.59
CA SER A 737 14.61 38.99 56.56
C SER A 737 13.86 40.33 56.45
N ASN A 738 12.82 40.53 57.27
CA ASN A 738 11.98 41.73 57.33
C ASN A 738 12.75 42.95 57.86
N VAL A 739 12.66 44.09 57.17
CA VAL A 739 13.46 45.30 57.48
C VAL A 739 13.09 46.00 58.79
N VAL A 740 11.84 45.92 59.25
CA VAL A 740 11.41 46.48 60.56
C VAL A 740 11.57 45.46 61.68
N CYS A 741 11.32 44.17 61.41
CA CYS A 741 11.56 43.16 62.44
C CYS A 741 13.05 43.08 62.79
N LYS A 742 13.98 43.19 61.82
CA LYS A 742 15.43 43.14 62.08
C LYS A 742 15.96 44.25 62.98
N THR A 743 15.32 45.42 63.05
CA THR A 743 15.77 46.51 63.93
C THR A 743 15.55 46.19 65.40
N CYS A 744 14.55 45.35 65.70
CA CYS A 744 14.19 44.96 67.06
C CYS A 744 14.50 43.48 67.35
N HIS A 745 14.68 42.66 66.33
CA HIS A 745 14.95 41.23 66.45
C HIS A 745 16.25 40.91 65.71
N TYR A 746 17.36 40.80 66.44
CA TYR A 746 18.67 40.45 65.92
C TYR A 746 19.41 39.57 66.94
N SER A 747 20.42 38.83 66.49
CA SER A 747 21.21 37.96 67.37
C SER A 747 21.92 38.81 68.44
N GLY A 748 21.74 38.47 69.72
CA GLY A 748 22.27 39.22 70.86
C GLY A 748 21.32 40.25 71.48
N ASN A 749 20.13 40.49 70.91
CA ASN A 749 19.12 41.32 71.58
C ASN A 749 18.35 40.53 72.66
N THR A 750 18.24 41.08 73.88
CA THR A 750 17.52 40.50 75.02
C THR A 750 15.99 40.55 74.87
N ILE A 751 15.47 41.38 73.96
CA ILE A 751 14.03 41.60 73.74
C ILE A 751 13.41 40.52 72.82
N GLY A 752 14.23 39.69 72.14
CA GLY A 752 13.77 38.53 71.38
C GLY A 752 14.69 38.20 70.20
N ALA A 753 15.54 37.19 70.37
CA ALA A 753 16.48 36.77 69.34
C ALA A 753 15.78 36.09 68.14
N LEU A 754 16.18 36.44 66.93
CA LEU A 754 15.82 35.71 65.71
C LEU A 754 16.66 34.42 65.61
N VAL A 755 16.00 33.27 65.51
CA VAL A 755 16.65 31.99 65.19
C VAL A 755 16.12 31.49 63.84
N GLY A 756 16.74 31.94 62.73
CA GLY A 756 16.72 31.25 61.44
C GLY A 756 15.37 31.08 60.70
N ASN A 757 14.37 31.94 60.91
CA ASN A 757 13.03 31.83 60.31
C ASN A 757 12.82 32.78 59.11
N ASN A 758 13.53 32.56 58.00
CA ASN A 758 13.22 33.24 56.76
C ASN A 758 11.83 32.84 56.23
N ALA A 759 11.09 33.78 55.64
CA ALA A 759 9.82 33.45 54.98
C ALA A 759 10.04 32.38 53.89
N ALA A 760 9.20 31.34 53.90
CA ALA A 760 9.24 30.25 52.93
C ALA A 760 7.91 30.12 52.17
N ILE A 761 8.01 29.72 50.91
CA ILE A 761 6.84 29.45 50.08
C ILE A 761 6.28 28.10 50.50
N ALA A 762 5.07 28.11 51.05
CA ALA A 762 4.34 26.91 51.49
C ALA A 762 3.62 26.22 50.34
N ASN A 763 3.27 26.95 49.27
CA ASN A 763 2.70 26.35 48.08
C ASN A 763 3.08 27.11 46.81
N LYS A 764 3.95 26.51 46.00
CA LYS A 764 4.41 27.07 44.72
C LYS A 764 3.31 27.18 43.66
N ALA A 765 2.16 26.51 43.81
CA ALA A 765 1.01 26.73 42.93
C ALA A 765 0.45 28.16 43.05
N ASN A 766 0.58 28.75 44.23
CA ASN A 766 0.06 30.07 44.55
C ASN A 766 1.09 31.19 44.38
N HIS A 767 2.38 30.85 44.24
CA HIS A 767 3.46 31.80 44.02
C HIS A 767 3.85 31.83 42.53
N VAL A 768 3.90 33.02 41.92
CA VAL A 768 4.05 33.19 40.45
C VAL A 768 2.90 32.49 39.70
N SER A 769 1.66 32.78 40.10
CA SER A 769 0.42 32.20 39.51
C SER A 769 -0.25 33.09 38.44
N GLY A 770 0.15 34.37 38.39
CA GLY A 770 -0.56 35.40 37.62
C GLY A 770 -1.65 36.13 38.41
N GLN A 771 -1.92 35.72 39.65
CA GLN A 771 -2.98 36.24 40.50
C GLN A 771 -2.45 36.68 41.87
N VAL A 772 -3.12 37.65 42.49
CA VAL A 772 -2.91 37.99 43.91
C VAL A 772 -3.78 37.05 44.74
N ASN A 773 -3.15 36.01 45.29
CA ASN A 773 -3.82 34.95 46.02
C ASN A 773 -4.01 35.33 47.50
N VAL A 774 -5.06 36.09 47.82
CA VAL A 774 -5.45 36.39 49.21
C VAL A 774 -6.16 35.18 49.82
N ALA A 775 -5.64 34.71 50.94
CA ALA A 775 -6.22 33.69 51.78
C ALA A 775 -5.84 33.96 53.23
N PHE A 776 -6.83 34.35 54.04
CA PHE A 776 -6.62 34.64 55.44
C PHE A 776 -6.25 33.38 56.23
N SER A 777 -5.34 33.53 57.19
CA SER A 777 -5.13 32.55 58.24
C SER A 777 -6.31 32.58 59.21
N ALA A 778 -6.81 31.42 59.64
CA ALA A 778 -7.93 31.31 60.57
C ALA A 778 -7.52 31.66 62.02
N VAL A 779 -7.19 32.93 62.27
CA VAL A 779 -6.77 33.46 63.57
C VAL A 779 -7.75 34.52 64.06
N ALA A 780 -8.12 34.45 65.34
CA ALA A 780 -8.80 35.54 66.03
C ALA A 780 -7.74 36.58 66.45
N VAL A 781 -7.85 37.78 65.90
CA VAL A 781 -6.84 38.84 66.09
C VAL A 781 -6.88 39.35 67.53
N LEU A 782 -5.72 39.38 68.18
CA LEU A 782 -5.49 40.04 69.47
C LEU A 782 -4.91 41.43 69.23
N SER A 783 -5.45 42.45 69.91
CA SER A 783 -5.01 43.85 69.76
C SER A 783 -4.74 44.52 71.10
N LYS A 784 -3.53 45.07 71.23
CA LYS A 784 -3.09 45.96 72.33
C LYS A 784 -3.56 47.40 72.18
N ALA A 785 -4.04 47.78 71.00
CA ALA A 785 -4.61 49.10 70.79
C ALA A 785 -5.80 49.33 71.71
N GLN A 786 -6.59 48.29 71.96
CA GLN A 786 -7.78 48.23 72.81
C GLN A 786 -8.79 49.36 72.58
N VAL A 787 -10.03 49.01 72.23
CA VAL A 787 -11.15 49.95 72.17
C VAL A 787 -11.29 50.65 73.53
N ARG A 788 -11.53 51.98 73.52
CA ARG A 788 -11.69 52.74 74.78
C ARG A 788 -12.77 52.11 75.65
N SER A 789 -12.56 52.07 76.97
CA SER A 789 -13.45 51.39 77.92
C SER A 789 -14.92 51.82 77.84
N GLY A 790 -15.20 53.08 77.48
CA GLY A 790 -16.57 53.57 77.29
C GLY A 790 -17.26 53.09 76.00
N ALA A 791 -16.48 52.68 74.99
CA ALA A 791 -16.98 52.30 73.67
C ALA A 791 -16.98 50.77 73.44
N VAL A 792 -16.16 50.00 74.18
CA VAL A 792 -16.00 48.54 73.97
C VAL A 792 -17.30 47.75 74.16
N ASN A 793 -18.24 48.26 74.97
CA ASN A 793 -19.53 47.63 75.21
C ASN A 793 -20.67 48.18 74.33
N GLY A 794 -20.38 49.18 73.48
CA GLY A 794 -21.34 49.78 72.54
C GLY A 794 -21.13 49.28 71.10
N ALA A 795 -22.19 49.31 70.30
CA ALA A 795 -22.09 49.03 68.87
C ALA A 795 -21.33 50.16 68.15
N PRO A 796 -20.53 49.87 67.11
CA PRO A 796 -20.31 48.55 66.51
C PRO A 796 -19.20 47.72 67.19
N TYR A 797 -18.48 48.24 68.18
CA TYR A 797 -17.30 47.56 68.73
C TYR A 797 -17.63 46.28 69.50
N ASN A 798 -18.76 46.25 70.22
CA ASN A 798 -19.18 45.09 71.01
C ASN A 798 -19.63 43.88 70.19
N THR A 799 -19.85 44.04 68.87
CA THR A 799 -20.17 42.94 67.95
C THR A 799 -18.94 42.39 67.24
N VAL A 800 -17.78 43.01 67.47
CA VAL A 800 -16.54 42.74 66.72
C VAL A 800 -15.37 42.39 67.64
N TRP A 801 -15.31 43.00 68.83
CA TRP A 801 -14.23 42.84 69.81
C TRP A 801 -14.78 42.40 71.17
N THR A 802 -13.99 41.61 71.89
CA THR A 802 -14.24 41.18 73.28
C THR A 802 -13.03 41.50 74.13
N ARG A 803 -13.23 42.30 75.18
CA ARG A 803 -12.20 42.60 76.17
C ARG A 803 -11.83 41.35 76.95
N GLN A 804 -10.55 40.97 76.95
CA GLN A 804 -10.07 39.83 77.73
C GLN A 804 -9.79 40.22 79.18
N THR A 805 -9.01 41.27 79.42
CA THR A 805 -8.61 41.67 80.78
C THR A 805 -8.32 43.17 80.86
N GLY A 806 -8.88 43.88 81.84
CA GLY A 806 -8.53 45.27 82.18
C GLY A 806 -8.62 46.30 81.04
N TYR A 807 -7.96 47.46 81.13
CA TYR A 807 -7.76 48.38 80.02
C TYR A 807 -6.37 48.99 80.18
N LYS A 808 -5.50 48.84 79.18
CA LYS A 808 -4.11 49.39 79.20
C LYS A 808 -3.29 48.95 80.42
N VAL A 809 -3.52 47.73 80.91
CA VAL A 809 -2.74 47.11 81.99
C VAL A 809 -1.96 45.90 81.48
N SER A 810 -1.02 45.40 82.28
CA SER A 810 -0.27 44.19 81.95
C SER A 810 -1.22 43.01 81.67
N GLY A 811 -1.05 42.35 80.52
CA GLY A 811 -1.90 41.25 80.08
C GLY A 811 -3.25 41.67 79.47
N ALA A 812 -3.51 42.98 79.30
CA ALA A 812 -4.75 43.48 78.73
C ALA A 812 -4.74 43.52 77.19
N ASP A 813 -5.78 42.99 76.55
CA ASP A 813 -5.97 43.02 75.09
C ASP A 813 -7.46 42.95 74.73
N ASP A 814 -7.76 43.28 73.47
CA ASP A 814 -9.05 43.01 72.83
C ASP A 814 -8.90 41.88 71.82
N LEU A 815 -9.78 40.89 71.92
CA LEU A 815 -9.84 39.73 71.03
C LEU A 815 -10.96 39.92 70.01
N ALA A 816 -10.67 39.70 68.74
CA ALA A 816 -11.70 39.65 67.70
C ALA A 816 -12.67 38.48 67.96
N GLN A 817 -13.98 38.75 67.95
CA GLN A 817 -15.00 37.72 68.21
C GLN A 817 -15.01 36.62 67.16
N ASN A 818 -14.61 36.94 65.93
CA ASN A 818 -14.53 36.00 64.83
C ASN A 818 -13.08 35.87 64.35
N ALA A 819 -12.65 34.64 64.12
CA ALA A 819 -11.41 34.39 63.40
C ALA A 819 -11.52 34.91 61.96
N LEU A 820 -10.39 35.34 61.40
CA LEU A 820 -10.34 35.78 60.00
C LEU A 820 -10.77 34.63 59.08
N ASN A 821 -11.64 34.94 58.12
CA ASN A 821 -12.20 33.96 57.20
C ASN A 821 -12.23 34.53 55.78
N THR A 822 -11.47 33.91 54.87
CA THR A 822 -11.37 34.38 53.48
C THR A 822 -12.74 34.46 52.79
N THR A 823 -13.60 33.46 52.98
CA THR A 823 -14.88 33.35 52.27
C THR A 823 -15.85 34.46 52.63
N THR A 824 -15.89 34.86 53.90
CA THR A 824 -16.84 35.86 54.38
C THR A 824 -16.25 37.27 54.48
N MET A 825 -14.91 37.39 54.49
CA MET A 825 -14.23 38.67 54.72
C MET A 825 -13.43 39.20 53.52
N TRP A 826 -13.28 38.43 52.44
CA TRP A 826 -12.59 38.86 51.21
C TRP A 826 -13.43 38.64 49.95
N ASN A 827 -13.64 39.71 49.18
CA ASN A 827 -14.20 39.64 47.85
C ASN A 827 -13.10 39.76 46.79
N SER A 828 -12.82 38.66 46.09
CA SER A 828 -11.77 38.61 45.07
C SER A 828 -12.10 39.39 43.78
N GLY A 829 -13.37 39.67 43.50
CA GLY A 829 -13.82 40.43 42.33
C GLY A 829 -13.66 41.93 42.53
N THR A 830 -14.18 42.46 43.65
CA THR A 830 -14.09 43.89 43.99
C THR A 830 -12.81 44.26 44.74
N LYS A 831 -12.03 43.27 45.16
CA LYS A 831 -10.83 43.42 46.00
C LYS A 831 -11.15 44.09 47.34
N THR A 832 -12.30 43.77 47.94
CA THR A 832 -12.79 44.37 49.19
C THR A 832 -12.59 43.44 50.37
N CYS A 833 -12.10 43.98 51.48
CA CYS A 833 -12.08 43.39 52.81
C CYS A 833 -13.28 43.94 53.61
N SER A 834 -14.19 43.07 54.02
CA SER A 834 -15.41 43.43 54.76
C SER A 834 -15.52 42.57 56.01
N ASN A 835 -16.21 43.03 57.05
CA ASN A 835 -16.45 42.24 58.27
C ASN A 835 -15.15 41.79 58.98
N VAL A 836 -14.03 42.44 58.72
CA VAL A 836 -12.75 42.18 59.40
C VAL A 836 -12.75 42.98 60.70
N ALA A 837 -12.35 42.36 61.81
CA ALA A 837 -12.37 43.03 63.11
C ALA A 837 -11.50 44.30 63.16
N CYS A 838 -10.38 44.26 62.45
CA CYS A 838 -9.46 45.36 62.21
C CYS A 838 -10.08 46.60 61.54
N HIS A 839 -11.12 46.41 60.74
CA HIS A 839 -11.88 47.48 60.08
C HIS A 839 -13.22 47.72 60.78
N ASN A 840 -13.43 47.13 61.95
CA ASN A 840 -14.63 47.30 62.76
C ASN A 840 -15.94 47.05 61.98
N GLY A 841 -15.91 46.03 61.10
CA GLY A 841 -17.04 45.68 60.24
C GLY A 841 -17.15 46.48 58.93
N GLN A 842 -16.40 47.58 58.77
CA GLN A 842 -16.44 48.41 57.57
C GLN A 842 -15.78 47.74 56.36
N SER A 843 -16.21 48.16 55.17
CA SER A 843 -15.67 47.66 53.90
C SER A 843 -14.54 48.56 53.39
N VAL A 844 -13.34 48.01 53.28
CA VAL A 844 -12.13 48.69 52.78
C VAL A 844 -11.60 47.94 51.56
N LYS A 845 -11.13 48.61 50.50
CA LYS A 845 -10.53 47.92 49.35
C LYS A 845 -9.03 47.72 49.57
N TRP A 846 -8.53 46.58 49.12
CA TRP A 846 -7.09 46.28 49.09
C TRP A 846 -6.29 47.32 48.29
N THR A 847 -6.91 48.00 47.33
CA THR A 847 -6.27 49.04 46.52
C THR A 847 -6.40 50.44 47.11
N ASP A 848 -7.02 50.61 48.27
CA ASP A 848 -7.15 51.92 48.92
C ASP A 848 -5.80 52.32 49.53
N THR A 849 -5.29 53.48 49.11
CA THR A 849 -3.91 53.92 49.41
C THR A 849 -3.86 55.44 49.61
N GLY A 850 -2.73 55.98 50.08
CA GLY A 850 -2.51 57.43 50.12
C GLY A 850 -3.41 58.23 51.07
N GLY A 851 -4.04 57.57 52.03
CA GLY A 851 -4.97 58.19 52.99
C GLY A 851 -6.45 58.03 52.64
N VAL A 852 -6.79 57.24 51.61
CA VAL A 852 -8.20 56.89 51.31
C VAL A 852 -8.85 56.14 52.46
N THR A 853 -8.14 55.19 53.08
CA THR A 853 -8.52 54.68 54.40
C THR A 853 -8.15 55.76 55.43
N THR A 854 -9.10 56.16 56.27
CA THR A 854 -8.93 57.19 57.30
C THR A 854 -9.29 56.62 58.67
N CYS A 855 -9.07 57.38 59.75
CA CYS A 855 -9.54 56.98 61.08
C CYS A 855 -11.05 56.63 61.08
N ALA A 856 -11.87 57.29 60.24
CA ALA A 856 -13.30 57.03 60.13
C ALA A 856 -13.64 55.67 59.50
N SER A 857 -12.67 55.05 58.82
CA SER A 857 -12.82 53.69 58.29
C SER A 857 -12.83 52.62 59.39
N CYS A 858 -12.44 52.95 60.61
CA CYS A 858 -12.41 52.03 61.76
C CYS A 858 -13.10 52.60 63.01
N HIS A 859 -13.18 53.93 63.13
CA HIS A 859 -13.76 54.64 64.26
C HIS A 859 -15.05 55.35 63.86
N THR A 860 -16.19 54.87 64.40
CA THR A 860 -17.53 55.38 64.04
C THR A 860 -17.98 56.59 64.87
N ASP A 861 -17.29 56.88 65.97
CA ASP A 861 -17.40 58.11 66.74
C ASP A 861 -15.96 58.54 67.08
N MET A 862 -15.51 59.66 66.51
CA MET A 862 -14.19 60.23 66.78
C MET A 862 -14.26 61.33 67.81
#